data_AF-A0A8S3BM47-F1
#
_entry.id   AF-A0A8S3BM47-F1
#
_cell.length_a   1.000
_cell.length_b   1.000
_cell.length_c   1.000
_cell.angle_alpha   90.00
_cell.angle_beta   90.00
_cell.angle_gamma   90.00
#
_symmetry.space_group_name_H-M   'P 1'
#
loop_
_entity.id
_entity.type
_entity.pdbx_description
1 polymer ?
#
loop_
_entity_poly.entity_id
_entity_poly.type
_entity_poly.pdbx_seq_one_letter_code
_entity_poly.pdbx_strand_id
1 'polypeptide(L)'
;MPMKPQDSCSSSTMALRCSANYVVIVKSASYGVAQIAGSCAYTPGDCVADAMSAIPCTTDAVSCIFLATRKKLPQCSDKFNDYLHVEFDCVPLSMDDPAKEYNICQNGTDITSDYGIIKSPGYPTQFQTTTPECFRSIQVPSNKTIRLWLTDLYIGSTLGNCVNDHVYVVDSIQTYRHCFRVRYSYPYLCSSTIIIQYFVKSQLSIYRGMRMYYDIIDRPANDNCPNSNVTITTVRPTPDTTTTINQITTTVTPTYVLLGIASSTLSFQLCKGQSSTIQCPVNYGVVITTNIFGVTQSGLCEDHDATKHCVATTAPTFVCRQSCTYFYPGNRTIPSCGNKIATYQYVDYQCIPTKTELISPNTSCPLDGSKVPIQINRRGRFQSLNYPNLKRMNCTYRLKTDPGNIMNIYGLDVSLNGFVNDCKQNKITFIEDGESEGSDFCEQRSYSLLYSSCSNELDFRYIVNNEAAFLSFGVELYIESQARPSDWTCGKPVVTSPQTTIRTTPFTTPTAGVLVNESVMYARDEVESNICFGRSSSYSCPLGYTFMIIGAFYGVKKQASNQCEFVQGDCTQEALATITQCRNDVPNCYLSYLTRRRLAYCSDNYADYLHLTSQCVPSKSVENITNVRTYDICDTNSSIASMNGIISSPNFPSYQQTANEC
;
A
#
# COMPACT_ATOMS: atom_id res chain seq x y z
N MET A 1 21.16 -17.17 8.18
CA MET A 1 22.56 -16.74 8.33
C MET A 1 22.91 -15.78 7.21
N PRO A 2 23.48 -14.60 7.53
CA PRO A 2 23.92 -13.67 6.51
C PRO A 2 25.04 -14.30 5.70
N MET A 3 24.85 -14.39 4.38
CA MET A 3 25.91 -14.79 3.47
C MET A 3 26.70 -13.57 3.05
N LYS A 4 27.96 -13.78 2.65
CA LYS A 4 28.70 -12.73 1.96
C LYS A 4 27.97 -12.39 0.66
N PRO A 5 27.82 -11.10 0.32
CA PRO A 5 27.33 -10.71 -0.99
C PRO A 5 28.13 -11.41 -2.08
N GLN A 6 27.47 -11.75 -3.17
CA GLN A 6 28.11 -12.35 -4.33
C GLN A 6 28.05 -11.39 -5.50
N ASP A 7 29.18 -11.32 -6.21
CA ASP A 7 29.30 -10.57 -7.44
C ASP A 7 29.51 -11.51 -8.62
N SER A 8 28.91 -11.18 -9.75
CA SER A 8 29.02 -11.95 -10.98
C SER A 8 29.25 -11.01 -12.16
N CYS A 9 30.27 -11.28 -12.98
CA CYS A 9 30.51 -10.50 -14.19
C CYS A 9 29.29 -10.55 -15.11
N SER A 10 29.06 -9.47 -15.87
CA SER A 10 28.06 -9.47 -16.93
C SER A 10 28.26 -10.66 -17.88
N SER A 11 27.15 -11.26 -18.31
CA SER A 11 27.09 -12.47 -19.13
C SER A 11 27.61 -13.76 -18.48
N SER A 12 27.94 -13.76 -17.18
CA SER A 12 28.30 -14.99 -16.46
C SER A 12 27.11 -15.57 -15.68
N THR A 13 27.17 -16.88 -15.44
CA THR A 13 26.13 -17.59 -14.67
C THR A 13 26.41 -17.41 -13.19
N MET A 14 25.42 -16.94 -12.45
CA MET A 14 25.46 -16.81 -11.00
C MET A 14 24.68 -17.96 -10.37
N ALA A 15 25.23 -18.58 -9.33
CA ALA A 15 24.59 -19.67 -8.61
C ALA A 15 24.60 -19.37 -7.11
N LEU A 16 23.47 -18.92 -6.59
CA LEU A 16 23.23 -18.81 -5.15
C LEU A 16 22.92 -20.21 -4.63
N ARG A 17 23.62 -20.65 -3.58
CA ARG A 17 23.43 -21.98 -3.00
C ARG A 17 23.39 -21.88 -1.48
N CYS A 18 22.40 -22.52 -0.89
CA CYS A 18 22.33 -22.78 0.53
C CYS A 18 22.48 -24.29 0.81
N SER A 19 22.80 -24.64 2.05
CA SER A 19 22.80 -26.04 2.50
C SER A 19 21.39 -26.65 2.39
N ALA A 20 21.32 -27.99 2.41
CA ALA A 20 20.04 -28.69 2.58
C ALA A 20 19.30 -28.14 3.81
N ASN A 21 17.97 -28.00 3.71
CA ASN A 21 17.09 -27.37 4.71
C ASN A 21 17.18 -25.84 4.83
N TYR A 22 17.85 -25.15 3.91
CA TYR A 22 17.84 -23.70 3.83
C TYR A 22 17.29 -23.25 2.48
N VAL A 23 16.66 -22.07 2.47
CA VAL A 23 16.19 -21.40 1.26
C VAL A 23 16.97 -20.12 1.01
N VAL A 24 17.23 -19.85 -0.26
CA VAL A 24 17.79 -18.58 -0.70
C VAL A 24 16.71 -17.51 -0.63
N ILE A 25 16.94 -16.45 0.17
CA ILE A 25 16.14 -15.22 0.16
C ILE A 25 17.03 -14.08 -0.32
N VAL A 26 16.73 -13.52 -1.50
CA VAL A 26 17.44 -12.36 -2.02
C VAL A 26 16.94 -11.11 -1.28
N LYS A 27 17.87 -10.38 -0.67
CA LYS A 27 17.59 -9.13 0.06
C LYS A 27 17.61 -7.94 -0.88
N SER A 28 18.65 -7.87 -1.69
CA SER A 28 18.89 -6.80 -2.63
C SER A 28 19.66 -7.35 -3.83
N ALA A 29 19.47 -6.70 -4.97
CA ALA A 29 20.20 -7.00 -6.17
C ALA A 29 20.41 -5.71 -6.95
N SER A 30 21.63 -5.50 -7.44
CA SER A 30 21.96 -4.32 -8.20
C SER A 30 22.88 -4.63 -9.38
N TYR A 31 22.59 -4.00 -10.51
CA TYR A 31 23.52 -3.92 -11.62
C TYR A 31 24.48 -2.77 -11.36
N GLY A 32 25.78 -3.00 -11.46
CA GLY A 32 26.79 -1.97 -11.23
C GLY A 32 27.69 -1.74 -12.44
N VAL A 33 28.11 -0.49 -12.62
CA VAL A 33 29.22 -0.10 -13.50
C VAL A 33 30.42 0.17 -12.60
N ALA A 34 31.47 -0.61 -12.77
CA ALA A 34 32.66 -0.52 -11.94
C ALA A 34 33.46 0.75 -12.25
N GLN A 35 33.93 1.44 -11.21
CA GLN A 35 34.86 2.56 -11.39
C GLN A 35 36.22 2.09 -11.93
N ILE A 36 36.66 0.91 -11.49
CA ILE A 36 37.88 0.26 -11.97
C ILE A 36 37.52 -0.53 -13.21
N ALA A 37 38.02 -0.10 -14.37
CA ALA A 37 37.75 -0.75 -15.64
C ALA A 37 38.12 -2.25 -15.60
N GLY A 38 37.15 -3.11 -15.94
CA GLY A 38 37.30 -4.56 -15.93
C GLY A 38 37.10 -5.24 -14.58
N SER A 39 36.82 -4.49 -13.50
CA SER A 39 36.37 -5.09 -12.24
C SER A 39 34.93 -5.60 -12.37
N CYS A 40 34.68 -6.79 -11.82
CA CYS A 40 33.35 -7.35 -11.68
C CYS A 40 32.89 -7.43 -10.22
N ALA A 41 33.58 -6.75 -9.31
CA ALA A 41 33.24 -6.74 -7.89
C ALA A 41 32.64 -5.38 -7.51
N TYR A 42 31.64 -5.41 -6.62
CA TYR A 42 31.06 -4.19 -6.08
C TYR A 42 32.09 -3.43 -5.26
N THR A 43 32.25 -2.14 -5.56
CA THR A 43 33.04 -1.21 -4.76
C THR A 43 32.23 0.02 -4.34
N PRO A 44 32.39 0.52 -3.11
CA PRO A 44 31.77 1.78 -2.70
C PRO A 44 32.14 2.91 -3.67
N GLY A 45 31.12 3.52 -4.29
CA GLY A 45 31.28 4.57 -5.30
C GLY A 45 30.92 4.13 -6.72
N ASP A 46 30.73 2.83 -6.97
CA ASP A 46 30.21 2.36 -8.25
C ASP A 46 28.82 2.94 -8.53
N CYS A 47 28.53 3.16 -9.83
CA CYS A 47 27.19 3.54 -10.24
C CYS A 47 26.32 2.29 -10.30
N VAL A 48 25.26 2.24 -9.50
CA VAL A 48 24.39 1.08 -9.37
C VAL A 48 22.93 1.35 -9.75
N ALA A 49 22.24 0.30 -10.16
CA ALA A 49 20.83 0.29 -10.54
C ALA A 49 20.14 -0.92 -9.91
N ASP A 50 18.89 -0.76 -9.44
CA ASP A 50 18.12 -1.90 -8.93
C ASP A 50 17.94 -3.00 -9.98
N ALA A 51 18.12 -4.24 -9.54
CA ALA A 51 18.07 -5.45 -10.34
C ALA A 51 17.16 -6.53 -9.72
N MET A 52 16.37 -6.22 -8.70
CA MET A 52 15.53 -7.22 -8.02
C MET A 52 14.58 -7.96 -8.96
N SER A 53 14.02 -7.27 -9.95
CA SER A 53 13.14 -7.88 -10.97
C SER A 53 13.85 -8.86 -11.92
N ALA A 54 15.18 -8.84 -11.97
CA ALA A 54 15.97 -9.66 -12.88
C ALA A 54 16.38 -11.03 -12.31
N ILE A 55 16.05 -11.30 -11.04
CA ILE A 55 16.45 -12.53 -10.36
C ILE A 55 15.27 -13.50 -10.25
N PRO A 56 15.22 -14.57 -11.07
CA PRO A 56 14.10 -15.51 -11.11
C PRO A 56 14.24 -16.61 -10.04
N CYS A 57 14.48 -16.25 -8.78
CA CYS A 57 14.52 -17.26 -7.72
C CYS A 57 13.10 -17.73 -7.39
N THR A 58 12.81 -19.00 -7.70
CA THR A 58 11.52 -19.62 -7.40
C THR A 58 11.32 -19.77 -5.90
N THR A 59 10.05 -19.90 -5.49
CA THR A 59 9.77 -20.25 -4.11
C THR A 59 10.23 -21.68 -3.84
N ASP A 60 11.15 -21.85 -2.90
CA ASP A 60 11.67 -23.10 -2.29
C ASP A 60 13.00 -23.56 -2.87
N ALA A 61 13.62 -22.71 -3.67
CA ALA A 61 14.94 -22.91 -4.21
C ALA A 61 16.02 -22.93 -3.10
N VAL A 62 16.56 -24.12 -2.83
CA VAL A 62 17.83 -24.31 -2.10
C VAL A 62 19.00 -23.75 -2.91
N SER A 63 18.84 -23.70 -4.24
CA SER A 63 19.76 -23.03 -5.15
C SER A 63 19.02 -22.23 -6.22
N CYS A 64 19.50 -21.03 -6.49
CA CYS A 64 19.01 -20.16 -7.54
C CYS A 64 20.12 -19.93 -8.56
N ILE A 65 19.89 -20.33 -9.81
CA ILE A 65 20.85 -20.20 -10.91
C ILE A 65 20.24 -19.30 -11.98
N PHE A 66 20.96 -18.24 -12.35
CA PHE A 66 20.51 -17.30 -13.37
C PHE A 66 21.70 -16.66 -14.09
N LEU A 67 21.44 -16.14 -15.28
CA LEU A 67 22.43 -15.44 -16.08
C LEU A 67 22.44 -13.95 -15.69
N ALA A 68 23.60 -13.41 -15.33
CA ALA A 68 23.75 -11.97 -15.12
C ALA A 68 23.65 -11.25 -16.46
N THR A 69 22.45 -10.85 -16.88
CA THR A 69 22.26 -10.26 -18.21
C THR A 69 22.92 -8.90 -18.32
N ARG A 70 23.49 -8.61 -19.49
CA ARG A 70 24.07 -7.30 -19.80
C ARG A 70 22.95 -6.29 -20.07
N LYS A 71 22.87 -5.24 -19.25
CA LYS A 71 21.82 -4.22 -19.25
C LYS A 71 22.45 -2.83 -19.31
N LYS A 72 21.92 -1.95 -20.18
CA LYS A 72 22.27 -0.52 -20.14
C LYS A 72 21.59 0.14 -18.95
N LEU A 73 22.35 0.93 -18.20
CA LEU A 73 21.87 1.62 -17.00
C LEU A 73 21.79 3.13 -17.28
N PRO A 74 20.58 3.69 -17.49
CA PRO A 74 20.43 5.12 -17.79
C PRO A 74 21.01 6.05 -16.72
N GLN A 75 20.91 5.67 -15.44
CA GLN A 75 21.51 6.41 -14.33
C GLN A 75 23.05 6.40 -14.35
N CYS A 76 23.67 5.51 -15.12
CA CYS A 76 25.11 5.39 -15.27
C CYS A 76 25.57 5.86 -16.65
N SER A 77 24.95 6.92 -17.17
CA SER A 77 25.24 7.50 -18.49
C SER A 77 25.10 6.48 -19.62
N ASP A 78 24.04 5.66 -19.55
CA ASP A 78 23.74 4.59 -20.52
C ASP A 78 24.85 3.55 -20.73
N LYS A 79 25.81 3.45 -19.80
CA LYS A 79 26.81 2.40 -19.79
C LYS A 79 26.14 1.04 -19.53
N PHE A 80 26.73 -0.02 -20.08
CA PHE A 80 26.36 -1.37 -19.71
C PHE A 80 26.91 -1.69 -18.32
N ASN A 81 26.15 -2.44 -17.52
CA ASN A 81 26.66 -2.96 -16.26
C ASN A 81 27.87 -3.88 -16.49
N ASP A 82 28.84 -3.80 -15.58
CA ASP A 82 30.00 -4.67 -15.54
C ASP A 82 29.74 -5.93 -14.70
N TYR A 83 28.91 -5.78 -13.66
CA TYR A 83 28.54 -6.87 -12.75
C TYR A 83 27.07 -6.84 -12.32
N LEU A 84 26.64 -7.95 -11.72
CA LEU A 84 25.43 -8.09 -10.92
C LEU A 84 25.86 -8.43 -9.49
N HIS A 85 25.52 -7.56 -8.56
CA HIS A 85 25.74 -7.73 -7.13
C HIS A 85 24.45 -8.24 -6.49
N VAL A 86 24.54 -9.30 -5.70
CA VAL A 86 23.38 -9.88 -5.02
C VAL A 86 23.70 -10.12 -3.55
N GLU A 87 22.90 -9.52 -2.69
CA GLU A 87 22.88 -9.83 -1.27
C GLU A 87 21.75 -10.83 -1.01
N PHE A 88 22.06 -11.94 -0.37
CA PHE A 88 21.08 -12.96 -0.04
C PHE A 88 21.37 -13.58 1.33
N ASP A 89 20.32 -14.11 1.93
CA ASP A 89 20.39 -14.89 3.16
C ASP A 89 20.05 -16.35 2.86
N CYS A 90 20.71 -17.25 3.59
CA CYS A 90 20.26 -18.62 3.72
C CYS A 90 19.40 -18.74 4.98
N VAL A 91 18.11 -18.99 4.78
CA VAL A 91 17.12 -19.00 5.86
C VAL A 91 16.65 -20.44 6.09
N PRO A 92 16.67 -20.96 7.33
CA PRO A 92 16.30 -22.34 7.60
C PRO A 92 14.81 -22.58 7.32
N LEU A 93 14.48 -23.79 6.84
CA LEU A 93 13.13 -24.21 6.49
C LEU A 93 12.43 -25.03 7.59
N SER A 94 13.20 -25.55 8.53
CA SER A 94 12.80 -26.35 9.68
C SER A 94 13.73 -26.07 10.86
N MET A 95 13.25 -26.34 12.07
CA MET A 95 14.06 -26.28 13.29
C MET A 95 14.38 -27.69 13.78
N ASP A 96 15.61 -27.93 14.21
CA ASP A 96 15.98 -29.20 14.89
C ASP A 96 15.25 -29.34 16.24
N ASP A 97 14.95 -28.20 16.87
CA ASP A 97 14.17 -28.12 18.10
C ASP A 97 12.70 -27.80 17.78
N PRO A 98 11.77 -28.77 17.91
CA PRO A 98 10.35 -28.55 17.62
C PRO A 98 9.70 -27.53 18.55
N ALA A 99 10.28 -27.23 19.73
CA ALA A 99 9.78 -26.18 20.62
C ALA A 99 9.98 -24.76 20.05
N LYS A 100 10.77 -24.63 18.97
CA LYS A 100 10.99 -23.38 18.22
C LYS A 100 10.18 -23.34 16.92
N GLU A 101 9.26 -24.28 16.72
CA GLU A 101 8.25 -24.21 15.67
C GLU A 101 6.91 -23.79 16.26
N TYR A 102 6.43 -22.61 15.85
CA TYR A 102 5.21 -22.01 16.35
C TYR A 102 4.11 -22.08 15.29
N ASN A 103 2.91 -22.47 15.68
CA ASN A 103 1.72 -22.26 14.87
C ASN A 103 1.10 -20.90 15.26
N ILE A 104 0.94 -20.01 14.27
CA ILE A 104 0.41 -18.66 14.48
C ILE A 104 -0.98 -18.64 15.12
N CYS A 105 -1.79 -19.68 14.90
CA CYS A 105 -3.15 -19.78 15.43
C CYS A 105 -3.27 -20.60 16.71
N GLN A 106 -2.18 -21.22 17.17
CA GLN A 106 -2.23 -21.96 18.41
C GLN A 106 -2.27 -20.98 19.58
N ASN A 107 -3.31 -21.06 20.42
CA ASN A 107 -3.35 -20.30 21.68
C ASN A 107 -2.08 -20.56 22.47
N GLY A 108 -1.31 -19.51 22.72
CA GLY A 108 -0.03 -19.62 23.42
C GLY A 108 0.48 -18.27 23.86
N THR A 109 1.44 -18.31 24.79
CA THR A 109 2.15 -17.12 25.25
C THR A 109 2.96 -16.50 24.12
N ASP A 110 3.23 -15.21 24.27
CA ASP A 110 4.17 -14.46 23.45
C ASP A 110 5.47 -15.25 23.23
N ILE A 111 6.01 -15.13 22.02
CA ILE A 111 7.26 -15.78 21.64
C ILE A 111 8.42 -15.01 22.26
N THR A 112 9.23 -15.67 23.08
CA THR A 112 10.37 -15.10 23.81
C THR A 112 11.71 -15.74 23.45
N SER A 113 11.70 -16.77 22.60
CA SER A 113 12.93 -17.45 22.16
C SER A 113 13.73 -16.56 21.21
N ASP A 114 15.05 -16.69 21.24
CA ASP A 114 15.95 -15.89 20.40
C ASP A 114 15.82 -16.18 18.89
N TYR A 115 15.17 -17.27 18.49
CA TYR A 115 14.92 -17.61 17.09
C TYR A 115 13.86 -18.70 16.96
N GLY A 116 13.23 -18.79 15.80
CA GLY A 116 12.25 -19.83 15.52
C GLY A 116 11.57 -19.69 14.16
N ILE A 117 10.67 -20.63 13.89
CA ILE A 117 9.86 -20.66 12.67
C ILE A 117 8.38 -20.53 13.06
N ILE A 118 7.67 -19.61 12.43
CA ILE A 118 6.23 -19.41 12.61
C ILE A 118 5.52 -19.90 11.35
N LYS A 119 4.56 -20.82 11.51
CA LYS A 119 3.79 -21.43 10.43
C LYS A 119 2.30 -21.11 10.58
N SER A 120 1.60 -21.00 9.46
CA SER A 120 0.13 -21.07 9.47
C SER A 120 -0.32 -22.51 9.78
N PRO A 121 -1.57 -22.72 10.26
CA PRO A 121 -2.13 -24.05 10.40
C PRO A 121 -2.02 -24.87 9.11
N GLY A 122 -1.63 -26.14 9.23
CA GLY A 122 -1.55 -27.07 8.10
C GLY A 122 -0.38 -26.87 7.13
N TYR A 123 0.45 -25.84 7.29
CA TYR A 123 1.63 -25.63 6.43
C TYR A 123 2.62 -26.82 6.51
N PRO A 124 3.24 -27.28 5.40
CA PRO A 124 3.12 -26.79 4.02
C PRO A 124 1.98 -27.45 3.23
N THR A 125 1.22 -28.34 3.87
CA THR A 125 0.14 -29.08 3.24
C THR A 125 -1.09 -28.19 3.02
N GLN A 126 -2.12 -28.79 2.46
CA GLN A 126 -3.34 -28.09 2.06
C GLN A 126 -3.97 -27.35 3.24
N PHE A 127 -4.32 -26.09 2.97
CA PHE A 127 -4.93 -25.19 3.93
C PHE A 127 -6.22 -25.79 4.51
N GLN A 128 -6.31 -25.88 5.85
CA GLN A 128 -7.58 -26.17 6.53
C GLN A 128 -8.48 -24.94 6.36
N THR A 129 -9.69 -25.16 5.86
CA THR A 129 -10.72 -24.15 5.54
C THR A 129 -10.79 -22.98 6.52
N THR A 130 -10.98 -21.75 6.03
CA THR A 130 -11.20 -20.48 6.80
C THR A 130 -10.57 -20.49 8.18
N THR A 131 -9.32 -20.02 8.26
CA THR A 131 -8.71 -19.84 9.58
C THR A 131 -9.36 -18.64 10.27
N PRO A 132 -9.74 -18.74 11.55
CA PRO A 132 -10.02 -17.55 12.34
C PRO A 132 -8.82 -16.61 12.26
N GLU A 133 -9.04 -15.32 12.50
CA GLU A 133 -7.95 -14.37 12.55
C GLU A 133 -7.00 -14.72 13.70
N CYS A 134 -5.72 -14.88 13.37
CA CYS A 134 -4.72 -15.36 14.30
C CYS A 134 -3.68 -14.27 14.55
N PHE A 135 -3.26 -14.14 15.81
CA PHE A 135 -2.26 -13.16 16.22
C PHE A 135 -1.12 -13.85 16.97
N ARG A 136 0.10 -13.39 16.72
CA ARG A 136 1.27 -13.77 17.50
C ARG A 136 2.19 -12.60 17.71
N SER A 137 2.68 -12.45 18.93
CA SER A 137 3.67 -11.45 19.31
C SER A 137 5.04 -12.10 19.49
N ILE A 138 6.10 -11.39 19.12
CA ILE A 138 7.49 -11.73 19.43
C ILE A 138 8.02 -10.64 20.36
N GLN A 139 8.48 -11.02 21.55
CA GLN A 139 9.06 -10.12 22.53
C GLN A 139 10.57 -10.06 22.35
N VAL A 140 11.07 -8.83 22.17
CA VAL A 140 12.47 -8.53 21.89
C VAL A 140 13.04 -7.73 23.06
N PRO A 141 14.13 -8.19 23.70
CA PRO A 141 14.83 -7.42 24.73
C PRO A 141 15.25 -6.03 24.22
N SER A 142 15.28 -5.04 25.11
CA SER A 142 15.52 -3.63 24.74
C SER A 142 16.88 -3.35 24.09
N ASN A 143 17.88 -4.21 24.31
CA ASN A 143 19.23 -4.12 23.72
C ASN A 143 19.38 -4.97 22.44
N LYS A 144 18.31 -5.61 21.98
CA LYS A 144 18.30 -6.46 20.79
C LYS A 144 17.41 -5.87 19.70
N THR A 145 17.49 -6.47 18.52
CA THR A 145 16.62 -6.23 17.37
C THR A 145 16.24 -7.57 16.75
N ILE A 146 15.24 -7.59 15.89
CA ILE A 146 14.78 -8.81 15.22
C ILE A 146 15.00 -8.70 13.72
N ARG A 147 15.49 -9.80 13.15
CA ARG A 147 15.42 -10.05 11.72
C ARG A 147 14.30 -11.03 11.47
N LEU A 148 13.46 -10.72 10.49
CA LEU A 148 12.31 -11.52 10.13
C LEU A 148 12.36 -11.77 8.63
N TRP A 149 12.02 -13.00 8.24
CA TRP A 149 11.90 -13.40 6.84
C TRP A 149 10.58 -14.13 6.63
N LEU A 150 9.78 -13.63 5.70
CA LEU A 150 8.65 -14.34 5.14
C LEU A 150 9.19 -15.31 4.06
N THR A 151 9.54 -16.51 4.50
CA THR A 151 10.19 -17.53 3.64
C THR A 151 9.24 -18.16 2.65
N ASP A 152 7.96 -18.21 2.98
CA ASP A 152 6.92 -18.69 2.09
C ASP A 152 5.58 -18.06 2.49
N LEU A 153 4.91 -17.47 1.52
CA LEU A 153 3.52 -17.08 1.63
C LEU A 153 2.85 -17.50 0.35
N TYR A 154 1.78 -18.27 0.46
CA TYR A 154 0.86 -18.50 -0.65
C TYR A 154 -0.55 -18.66 -0.09
N ILE A 155 -1.23 -17.51 -0.05
CA ILE A 155 -2.63 -17.35 0.36
C ILE A 155 -3.39 -16.64 -0.76
N GLY A 156 -4.69 -16.45 -0.63
CA GLY A 156 -5.46 -15.75 -1.63
C GLY A 156 -5.09 -14.29 -1.79
N SER A 157 -5.51 -13.75 -2.92
CA SER A 157 -5.46 -12.32 -3.18
C SER A 157 -6.53 -11.99 -4.21
N THR A 158 -7.47 -11.15 -3.81
CA THR A 158 -8.34 -10.44 -4.74
C THR A 158 -7.60 -9.17 -5.14
N LEU A 159 -7.19 -9.08 -6.42
CA LEU A 159 -6.77 -7.83 -7.08
C LEU A 159 -5.59 -7.05 -6.43
N GLY A 160 -4.74 -7.72 -5.64
CA GLY A 160 -3.50 -7.11 -5.10
C GLY A 160 -3.68 -6.25 -3.84
N ASN A 161 -4.90 -6.08 -3.36
CA ASN A 161 -5.23 -5.27 -2.19
C ASN A 161 -5.39 -6.10 -0.90
N CYS A 162 -5.09 -7.40 -0.93
CA CYS A 162 -4.94 -8.27 0.25
C CYS A 162 -6.10 -8.20 1.27
N VAL A 163 -7.32 -7.93 0.79
CA VAL A 163 -8.47 -7.63 1.65
C VAL A 163 -8.93 -8.86 2.43
N ASN A 164 -9.20 -9.94 1.71
CA ASN A 164 -9.77 -11.16 2.28
C ASN A 164 -8.73 -12.07 2.90
N ASP A 165 -7.49 -12.00 2.42
CA ASP A 165 -6.40 -12.88 2.82
C ASP A 165 -5.16 -12.01 2.95
N HIS A 166 -4.55 -11.99 4.13
CA HIS A 166 -3.36 -11.22 4.38
C HIS A 166 -2.52 -11.74 5.55
N VAL A 167 -1.28 -11.29 5.53
CA VAL A 167 -0.36 -11.32 6.67
C VAL A 167 0.04 -9.88 6.95
N TYR A 168 -0.23 -9.41 8.16
CA TYR A 168 0.36 -8.18 8.65
C TYR A 168 1.57 -8.49 9.53
N VAL A 169 2.62 -7.70 9.35
CA VAL A 169 3.73 -7.60 10.30
C VAL A 169 3.76 -6.17 10.79
N VAL A 170 3.47 -5.98 12.07
CA VAL A 170 3.36 -4.67 12.71
C VAL A 170 4.57 -4.47 13.60
N ASP A 171 5.40 -3.50 13.21
CA ASP A 171 6.45 -2.92 14.04
C ASP A 171 5.95 -1.58 14.65
N SER A 172 6.68 -1.07 15.62
CA SER A 172 6.52 0.27 16.19
C SER A 172 6.62 1.39 15.14
N ILE A 173 7.35 1.16 14.04
CA ILE A 173 7.61 2.16 13.00
C ILE A 173 6.71 1.95 11.78
N GLN A 174 6.52 0.70 11.35
CA GLN A 174 5.88 0.38 10.08
C GLN A 174 4.98 -0.87 10.19
N THR A 175 3.89 -0.86 9.42
CA THR A 175 3.08 -2.05 9.17
C THR A 175 3.30 -2.52 7.75
N TYR A 176 3.68 -3.79 7.60
CA TYR A 176 3.80 -4.45 6.31
C TYR A 176 2.60 -5.35 6.07
N ARG A 177 2.10 -5.36 4.83
CA ARG A 177 0.95 -6.17 4.42
C ARG A 177 1.35 -7.04 3.24
N HIS A 178 1.10 -8.34 3.35
CA HIS A 178 1.38 -9.28 2.28
C HIS A 178 0.17 -10.18 2.03
N CYS A 179 0.00 -10.61 0.79
CA CYS A 179 -0.93 -11.65 0.38
C CYS A 179 -0.39 -12.30 -0.90
N PHE A 180 -1.14 -13.23 -1.47
CA PHE A 180 -0.71 -13.97 -2.67
C PHE A 180 0.59 -14.76 -2.42
N ARG A 181 1.34 -15.02 -3.50
CA ARG A 181 2.64 -15.68 -3.48
C ARG A 181 3.76 -14.65 -3.28
N VAL A 182 4.29 -14.57 -2.06
CA VAL A 182 5.32 -13.57 -1.70
C VAL A 182 6.42 -14.18 -0.85
N ARG A 183 7.62 -13.64 -1.02
CA ARG A 183 8.75 -13.77 -0.09
C ARG A 183 9.24 -12.39 0.25
N TYR A 184 9.67 -12.22 1.48
CA TYR A 184 10.09 -10.91 1.93
C TYR A 184 11.14 -11.02 3.03
N SER A 185 12.25 -10.29 2.88
CA SER A 185 13.17 -10.01 3.97
C SER A 185 12.77 -8.66 4.54
N TYR A 186 12.37 -8.63 5.80
CA TYR A 186 12.09 -7.36 6.45
C TYR A 186 13.41 -6.63 6.75
N PRO A 187 13.41 -5.29 6.78
CA PRO A 187 14.48 -4.56 7.46
C PRO A 187 14.52 -4.93 8.95
N TYR A 188 15.55 -4.46 9.67
CA TYR A 188 15.57 -4.60 11.13
C TYR A 188 14.31 -3.97 11.72
N LEU A 189 13.55 -4.74 12.50
CA LEU A 189 12.35 -4.24 13.15
C LEU A 189 12.72 -3.77 14.57
N CYS A 190 12.31 -2.56 14.92
CA CYS A 190 12.91 -1.83 16.04
C CYS A 190 12.11 -1.92 17.35
N SER A 191 10.87 -2.41 17.31
CA SER A 191 10.02 -2.54 18.49
C SER A 191 10.50 -3.63 19.42
N SER A 192 10.26 -3.44 20.72
CA SER A 192 10.36 -4.50 21.73
C SER A 192 9.27 -5.57 21.57
N THR A 193 8.23 -5.28 20.78
CA THR A 193 7.16 -6.23 20.48
C THR A 193 6.78 -6.15 19.00
N ILE A 194 6.95 -7.25 18.27
CA ILE A 194 6.47 -7.39 16.89
C ILE A 194 5.18 -8.19 16.88
N ILE A 195 4.14 -7.68 16.24
CA ILE A 195 2.85 -8.37 16.11
C ILE A 195 2.73 -8.90 14.68
N ILE A 196 2.44 -10.18 14.56
CA ILE A 196 2.14 -10.86 13.30
C ILE A 196 0.68 -11.25 13.35
N GLN A 197 -0.08 -10.80 12.36
CA GLN A 197 -1.50 -11.12 12.19
C GLN A 197 -1.68 -11.88 10.89
N TYR A 198 -2.36 -13.01 10.97
CA TYR A 198 -2.61 -13.90 9.85
C TYR A 198 -4.10 -14.12 9.69
N PHE A 199 -4.62 -13.80 8.51
CA PHE A 199 -6.02 -13.93 8.18
C PHE A 199 -6.19 -14.48 6.77
N VAL A 200 -6.96 -15.55 6.62
CA VAL A 200 -7.25 -16.17 5.32
C VAL A 200 -8.70 -16.60 5.27
N LYS A 201 -9.45 -15.97 4.36
CA LYS A 201 -10.85 -16.26 4.11
C LYS A 201 -11.03 -17.18 2.90
N SER A 202 -10.17 -17.04 1.90
CA SER A 202 -10.31 -17.76 0.62
C SER A 202 -10.00 -19.25 0.80
N GLN A 203 -10.90 -20.10 0.33
CA GLN A 203 -10.82 -21.56 0.49
C GLN A 203 -10.37 -22.23 -0.83
N LEU A 204 -9.18 -21.91 -1.33
CA LEU A 204 -8.62 -22.66 -2.44
C LEU A 204 -7.59 -23.67 -1.96
N SER A 205 -7.75 -24.89 -2.47
CA SER A 205 -6.93 -26.06 -2.17
C SER A 205 -5.48 -25.94 -2.66
N ILE A 206 -5.17 -24.89 -3.43
CA ILE A 206 -3.81 -24.57 -3.91
C ILE A 206 -2.99 -23.74 -2.91
N TYR A 207 -3.63 -23.12 -1.92
CA TYR A 207 -2.94 -22.32 -0.92
C TYR A 207 -2.31 -23.22 0.12
N ARG A 208 -1.01 -23.04 0.34
CA ARG A 208 -0.21 -23.78 1.34
C ARG A 208 -0.02 -23.00 2.63
N GLY A 209 -0.41 -21.72 2.66
CA GLY A 209 -0.35 -20.88 3.85
C GLY A 209 0.93 -20.07 3.96
N MET A 210 1.49 -19.98 5.17
CA MET A 210 2.61 -19.11 5.50
C MET A 210 3.69 -19.86 6.31
N ARG A 211 4.95 -19.54 6.04
CA ARG A 211 6.10 -19.83 6.90
C ARG A 211 7.03 -18.63 7.01
N MET A 212 7.33 -18.24 8.24
CA MET A 212 8.28 -17.19 8.58
C MET A 212 9.40 -17.75 9.44
N TYR A 213 10.61 -17.25 9.27
CA TYR A 213 11.71 -17.47 10.21
C TYR A 213 12.07 -16.13 10.84
N TYR A 214 12.46 -16.15 12.10
CA TYR A 214 13.01 -14.98 12.77
C TYR A 214 14.22 -15.35 13.62
N ASP A 215 15.08 -14.36 13.83
CA ASP A 215 16.07 -14.39 14.90
C ASP A 215 16.22 -13.01 15.56
N ILE A 216 16.51 -13.06 16.85
CA ILE A 216 16.73 -11.92 17.72
C ILE A 216 18.24 -11.81 17.90
N ILE A 217 18.79 -10.71 17.41
CA ILE A 217 20.23 -10.44 17.42
C ILE A 217 20.53 -9.22 18.27
N ASP A 218 21.77 -9.08 18.71
CA ASP A 218 22.22 -7.82 19.29
C ASP A 218 22.07 -6.70 18.29
N ARG A 219 21.62 -5.53 18.77
CA ARG A 219 21.40 -4.37 17.91
C ARG A 219 22.74 -3.96 17.27
N PRO A 220 22.85 -3.93 15.92
CA PRO A 220 24.05 -3.45 15.26
C PRO A 220 24.39 -2.03 15.72
N ALA A 221 25.68 -1.72 15.89
CA ALA A 221 26.12 -0.39 16.34
C ALA A 221 25.70 0.75 15.39
N ASN A 222 25.41 0.42 14.13
CA ASN A 222 24.96 1.32 13.08
C ASN A 222 23.45 1.19 12.77
N ASP A 223 22.68 0.52 13.63
CA ASP A 223 21.24 0.37 13.41
C ASP A 223 20.53 1.70 13.63
N ASN A 224 19.64 2.07 12.70
CA ASN A 224 18.88 3.32 12.73
C ASN A 224 17.62 3.21 13.60
N CYS A 225 17.48 2.13 14.38
CA CYS A 225 16.39 2.01 15.33
C CYS A 225 16.43 3.17 16.34
N PRO A 226 15.35 3.95 16.48
CA PRO A 226 15.31 5.06 17.43
C PRO A 226 15.54 4.49 18.84
N ASN A 227 16.66 4.88 19.46
CA ASN A 227 17.06 4.39 20.78
C ASN A 227 15.95 4.71 21.79
N SER A 228 15.22 3.68 22.23
CA SER A 228 14.04 3.82 23.08
C SER A 228 14.39 4.26 24.51
N ASN A 229 15.66 4.15 24.91
CA ASN A 229 16.14 4.53 26.24
C ASN A 229 17.42 5.38 26.13
N VAL A 230 17.27 6.71 26.09
CA VAL A 230 18.34 7.60 26.55
C VAL A 230 18.25 7.62 28.08
N THR A 231 18.93 6.69 28.74
CA THR A 231 19.15 6.77 30.19
C THR A 231 20.17 7.90 30.41
N ILE A 232 19.71 9.02 30.98
CA ILE A 232 20.58 10.14 31.35
C ILE A 232 21.45 9.68 32.52
N THR A 233 22.63 9.13 32.23
CA THR A 233 23.67 8.95 33.25
C THR A 233 24.31 10.31 33.51
N THR A 234 23.94 10.94 34.62
CA THR A 234 24.64 12.07 35.21
C THR A 234 26.01 11.61 35.72
N VAL A 235 27.00 11.57 34.83
CA VAL A 235 28.40 11.39 35.24
C VAL A 235 28.89 12.73 35.79
N ARG A 236 29.15 12.76 37.10
CA ARG A 236 29.78 13.90 37.79
C ARG A 236 31.21 14.07 37.24
N PRO A 237 31.58 15.25 36.70
CA PRO A 237 32.89 15.44 36.09
C PRO A 237 33.97 15.44 37.18
N THR A 238 35.00 14.63 36.97
CA THR A 238 36.29 14.74 37.65
C THR A 238 37.19 15.59 36.77
N PRO A 239 37.91 16.60 37.29
CA PRO A 239 38.75 17.46 36.49
C PRO A 239 40.02 16.72 36.04
N ASP A 240 40.58 17.21 34.92
CA ASP A 240 41.86 16.84 34.31
C ASP A 240 41.87 15.62 33.40
N THR A 241 41.47 15.81 32.13
CA THR A 241 42.37 15.56 30.99
C THR A 241 41.84 16.32 29.76
N THR A 242 42.68 17.18 29.18
CA THR A 242 42.38 17.99 28.00
C THR A 242 42.42 17.10 26.75
N THR A 243 41.27 16.58 26.34
CA THR A 243 41.06 16.03 25.00
C THR A 243 39.94 16.79 24.32
N THR A 244 40.22 17.28 23.11
CA THR A 244 39.30 17.96 22.20
C THR A 244 38.15 17.02 21.83
N ILE A 245 37.05 17.12 22.57
CA ILE A 245 35.79 16.41 22.33
C ILE A 245 34.94 17.27 21.39
N ASN A 246 34.52 16.70 20.27
CA ASN A 246 33.46 17.25 19.42
C ASN A 246 32.22 17.50 20.28
N GLN A 247 31.79 18.77 20.35
CA GLN A 247 30.60 19.20 21.07
C GLN A 247 29.40 18.32 20.68
N ILE A 248 28.98 17.47 21.62
CA ILE A 248 27.67 16.82 21.57
C ILE A 248 26.67 17.95 21.84
N THR A 249 26.09 18.50 20.78
CA THR A 249 24.97 19.42 20.87
C THR A 249 23.77 18.64 21.41
N THR A 250 23.50 18.78 22.71
CA THR A 250 22.26 18.31 23.31
C THR A 250 21.10 19.06 22.68
N THR A 251 20.34 18.38 21.82
CA THR A 251 19.16 18.95 21.17
C THR A 251 18.14 19.29 22.25
N VAL A 252 17.89 20.59 22.45
CA VAL A 252 16.92 21.08 23.44
C VAL A 252 15.56 20.44 23.16
N THR A 253 14.95 19.81 24.16
CA THR A 253 13.62 19.22 24.04
C THR A 253 12.62 20.30 23.62
N PRO A 254 11.90 20.14 22.50
CA PRO A 254 10.97 21.16 22.03
C PRO A 254 9.89 21.50 23.06
N THR A 255 9.49 22.76 23.15
CA THR A 255 8.51 23.24 24.14
C THR A 255 7.18 22.47 24.08
N TYR A 256 6.71 22.08 22.89
CA TYR A 256 5.46 21.32 22.75
C TYR A 256 5.55 19.93 23.41
N VAL A 257 6.75 19.32 23.47
CA VAL A 257 7.00 18.05 24.15
C VAL A 257 6.92 18.21 25.65
N LEU A 258 7.57 19.25 26.19
CA LEU A 258 7.51 19.58 27.61
C LEU A 258 6.08 19.87 28.05
N LEU A 259 5.33 20.54 27.18
CA LEU A 259 3.94 20.82 27.41
C LEU A 259 3.05 19.61 27.21
N GLY A 260 3.46 18.57 26.47
CA GLY A 260 2.66 17.40 26.14
C GLY A 260 1.54 17.67 25.13
N ILE A 261 1.70 18.68 24.27
CA ILE A 261 0.72 19.12 23.27
C ILE A 261 1.22 18.84 21.85
N ALA A 262 0.36 18.95 20.83
CA ALA A 262 0.77 18.89 19.44
C ALA A 262 1.77 20.01 19.11
N SER A 263 2.69 19.73 18.19
CA SER A 263 3.56 20.78 17.65
C SER A 263 2.74 21.79 16.86
N SER A 264 3.30 22.99 16.65
CA SER A 264 2.86 23.83 15.54
C SER A 264 2.95 23.07 14.22
N THR A 265 2.25 23.55 13.20
CA THR A 265 2.42 23.03 11.84
C THR A 265 3.86 23.24 11.39
N LEU A 266 4.51 22.15 11.00
CA LEU A 266 5.84 22.09 10.41
C LEU A 266 5.68 21.75 8.94
N SER A 267 6.59 22.19 8.09
CA SER A 267 6.50 21.92 6.66
C SER A 267 7.85 21.63 6.02
N PHE A 268 7.81 20.90 4.91
CA PHE A 268 8.94 20.71 4.01
C PHE A 268 8.46 20.52 2.58
N GLN A 269 9.38 20.74 1.65
CA GLN A 269 9.15 20.55 0.23
C GLN A 269 10.17 19.57 -0.35
N LEU A 270 9.73 18.72 -1.26
CA LEU A 270 10.56 17.80 -2.02
C LEU A 270 10.50 18.12 -3.51
N CYS A 271 11.67 18.27 -4.11
CA CYS A 271 11.84 18.26 -5.55
C CYS A 271 12.00 16.83 -6.08
N LYS A 272 11.89 16.66 -7.40
CA LYS A 272 12.09 15.36 -8.06
C LYS A 272 13.41 14.70 -7.62
N GLY A 273 13.31 13.45 -7.15
CA GLY A 273 14.44 12.65 -6.69
C GLY A 273 14.92 12.96 -5.28
N GLN A 274 14.30 13.92 -4.57
CA GLN A 274 14.64 14.21 -3.18
C GLN A 274 13.84 13.35 -2.21
N SER A 275 14.42 13.15 -1.04
CA SER A 275 13.77 12.55 0.12
C SER A 275 13.97 13.40 1.37
N SER A 276 13.01 13.34 2.29
CA SER A 276 13.10 13.95 3.62
C SER A 276 12.58 12.97 4.66
N THR A 277 13.24 12.93 5.83
CA THR A 277 12.79 12.13 6.97
C THR A 277 12.20 13.05 8.01
N ILE A 278 10.93 12.83 8.33
CA ILE A 278 10.26 13.43 9.46
C ILE A 278 10.52 12.55 10.68
N GLN A 279 10.91 13.15 11.80
CA GLN A 279 11.07 12.44 13.05
C GLN A 279 10.48 13.26 14.20
N CYS A 280 9.43 12.72 14.80
CA CYS A 280 8.85 13.26 16.02
C CYS A 280 9.57 12.71 17.26
N PRO A 281 9.52 13.44 18.38
CA PRO A 281 10.01 12.98 19.68
C PRO A 281 9.39 11.65 20.12
N VAL A 282 10.00 10.98 21.10
CA VAL A 282 9.45 9.73 21.66
C VAL A 282 8.07 10.00 22.26
N ASN A 283 7.13 9.06 22.05
CA ASN A 283 5.71 9.19 22.39
C ASN A 283 4.94 10.26 21.58
N TYR A 284 5.47 10.64 20.41
CA TYR A 284 4.76 11.46 19.44
C TYR A 284 4.60 10.73 18.11
N GLY A 285 3.48 11.00 17.44
CA GLY A 285 3.12 10.51 16.12
C GLY A 285 3.15 11.64 15.09
N VAL A 286 3.50 11.34 13.84
CA VAL A 286 3.50 12.29 12.73
C VAL A 286 2.11 12.29 12.09
N VAL A 287 1.40 13.41 12.20
CA VAL A 287 0.15 13.66 11.48
C VAL A 287 0.43 14.52 10.27
N ILE A 288 0.15 14.01 9.07
CA ILE A 288 0.15 14.84 7.87
C ILE A 288 -1.17 15.60 7.83
N THR A 289 -1.10 16.93 7.87
CA THR A 289 -2.29 17.79 7.74
C THR A 289 -2.56 18.16 6.30
N THR A 290 -1.49 18.32 5.49
CA THR A 290 -1.59 18.74 4.10
C THR A 290 -0.58 17.99 3.24
N ASN A 291 -0.99 17.51 2.06
CA ASN A 291 -0.09 16.94 1.06
C ASN A 291 -0.45 17.47 -0.33
N ILE A 292 0.36 18.39 -0.84
CA ILE A 292 0.14 19.14 -2.08
C ILE A 292 1.17 18.73 -3.12
N PHE A 293 0.71 18.53 -4.36
CA PHE A 293 1.58 18.49 -5.52
C PHE A 293 1.39 19.80 -6.29
N GLY A 294 2.51 20.43 -6.67
CA GLY A 294 2.47 21.68 -7.40
C GLY A 294 3.16 21.60 -8.76
N VAL A 295 2.63 22.36 -9.71
CA VAL A 295 3.22 22.63 -11.02
C VAL A 295 3.55 24.11 -11.08
N THR A 296 4.84 24.41 -11.18
CA THR A 296 5.36 25.77 -11.38
C THR A 296 5.26 26.15 -12.86
N GLN A 297 5.28 27.46 -13.14
CA GLN A 297 5.24 27.95 -14.53
C GLN A 297 6.56 27.68 -15.26
N SER A 298 7.68 27.70 -14.55
CA SER A 298 9.02 27.42 -15.08
C SER A 298 9.27 25.95 -15.42
N GLY A 299 8.47 25.04 -14.86
CA GLY A 299 8.75 23.60 -14.92
C GLY A 299 9.87 23.15 -13.97
N LEU A 300 10.41 24.06 -13.15
CA LEU A 300 11.43 23.77 -12.14
C LEU A 300 10.82 23.62 -10.75
N CYS A 301 11.57 23.07 -9.80
CA CYS A 301 11.14 23.02 -8.41
C CYS A 301 11.33 24.40 -7.77
N GLU A 302 10.24 25.05 -7.38
CA GLU A 302 10.21 26.37 -6.74
C GLU A 302 9.44 26.27 -5.42
N ASP A 303 9.71 27.16 -4.46
CA ASP A 303 9.04 27.18 -3.17
C ASP A 303 7.52 27.26 -3.30
N HIS A 304 6.79 26.49 -2.50
CA HIS A 304 5.35 26.41 -2.57
C HIS A 304 4.67 27.80 -2.48
N ASP A 305 3.93 28.15 -3.52
CA ASP A 305 3.10 29.35 -3.59
C ASP A 305 1.77 29.01 -4.28
N ALA A 306 0.72 28.79 -3.49
CA ALA A 306 -0.61 28.43 -4.00
C ALA A 306 -1.25 29.53 -4.87
N THR A 307 -0.75 30.78 -4.83
CA THR A 307 -1.27 31.89 -5.65
C THR A 307 -0.64 31.93 -7.05
N LYS A 308 0.57 31.37 -7.21
CA LYS A 308 1.31 31.35 -8.48
C LYS A 308 1.36 29.98 -9.13
N HIS A 309 1.30 28.91 -8.34
CA HIS A 309 1.48 27.54 -8.79
C HIS A 309 0.14 26.86 -8.98
N CYS A 310 0.02 26.02 -10.01
CA CYS A 310 -1.14 25.14 -10.08
C CYS A 310 -0.93 23.99 -9.11
N VAL A 311 -1.80 23.87 -8.11
CA VAL A 311 -1.66 22.89 -7.03
C VAL A 311 -2.82 21.90 -7.02
N ALA A 312 -2.54 20.67 -6.57
CA ALA A 312 -3.56 19.70 -6.21
C ALA A 312 -3.26 19.11 -4.85
N THR A 313 -4.22 19.29 -3.94
CA THR A 313 -4.20 18.64 -2.63
C THR A 313 -4.63 17.19 -2.79
N THR A 314 -3.93 16.30 -2.10
CA THR A 314 -4.21 14.88 -2.10
C THR A 314 -4.42 14.43 -0.67
N ALA A 315 -5.31 13.47 -0.47
CA ALA A 315 -5.45 12.85 0.84
C ALA A 315 -4.09 12.27 1.26
N PRO A 316 -3.66 12.45 2.53
CA PRO A 316 -2.46 11.84 3.03
C PRO A 316 -2.58 10.32 2.92
N THR A 317 -1.74 9.70 2.08
CA THR A 317 -1.79 8.25 1.82
C THR A 317 -0.96 7.42 2.78
N PHE A 318 -0.31 8.07 3.76
CA PHE A 318 0.68 7.43 4.61
C PHE A 318 0.31 7.58 6.07
N VAL A 319 0.37 6.46 6.78
CA VAL A 319 0.26 6.40 8.23
C VAL A 319 1.68 6.43 8.78
N CYS A 320 2.06 7.51 9.44
CA CYS A 320 3.36 7.64 10.08
C CYS A 320 3.19 7.56 11.60
N ARG A 321 3.87 6.62 12.26
CA ARG A 321 3.97 6.60 13.73
C ARG A 321 4.97 7.67 14.15
N GLN A 322 6.16 7.31 14.64
CA GLN A 322 7.11 8.31 15.16
C GLN A 322 7.95 9.00 14.08
N SER A 323 8.30 8.29 13.01
CA SER A 323 9.13 8.80 11.94
C SER A 323 8.72 8.22 10.60
N CYS A 324 8.90 8.99 9.53
CA CYS A 324 8.72 8.48 8.18
C CYS A 324 9.56 9.23 7.15
N THR A 325 10.02 8.50 6.14
CA THR A 325 10.79 9.04 5.03
C THR A 325 9.89 9.21 3.81
N TYR A 326 9.84 10.43 3.29
CA TYR A 326 9.17 10.78 2.06
C TYR A 326 10.17 10.79 0.93
N PHE A 327 9.79 10.25 -0.21
CA PHE A 327 10.56 10.33 -1.45
C PHE A 327 9.63 10.77 -2.57
N TYR A 328 10.03 11.83 -3.29
CA TYR A 328 9.24 12.33 -4.41
C TYR A 328 9.87 11.92 -5.76
N PRO A 329 9.34 10.92 -6.47
CA PRO A 329 9.94 10.42 -7.72
C PRO A 329 9.81 11.37 -8.92
N GLY A 330 8.95 12.40 -8.85
CA GLY A 330 8.81 13.41 -9.91
C GLY A 330 8.13 12.94 -11.19
N ASN A 331 7.18 12.01 -11.09
CA ASN A 331 6.41 11.48 -12.22
C ASN A 331 4.89 11.62 -12.05
N ARG A 332 4.42 12.36 -11.04
CA ARG A 332 2.98 12.52 -10.78
C ARG A 332 2.37 13.56 -11.70
N THR A 333 1.42 13.18 -12.54
CA THR A 333 0.64 14.11 -13.36
C THR A 333 -0.55 14.66 -12.58
N ILE A 334 -0.82 15.96 -12.69
CA ILE A 334 -1.95 16.62 -12.02
C ILE A 334 -3.03 16.97 -13.05
N PRO A 335 -4.20 16.29 -13.06
CA PRO A 335 -5.26 16.55 -14.03
C PRO A 335 -5.80 17.99 -13.98
N SER A 336 -5.98 18.56 -12.79
CA SER A 336 -6.42 19.95 -12.59
C SER A 336 -5.42 20.98 -13.13
N CYS A 337 -4.18 20.56 -13.40
CA CYS A 337 -3.13 21.41 -13.99
C CYS A 337 -2.88 21.09 -15.46
N GLY A 338 -3.90 20.60 -16.19
CA GLY A 338 -3.79 20.24 -17.60
C GLY A 338 -2.89 19.02 -17.84
N ASN A 339 -2.94 18.04 -16.93
CA ASN A 339 -2.12 16.83 -16.96
C ASN A 339 -0.59 17.08 -16.94
N LYS A 340 -0.15 18.25 -16.47
CA LYS A 340 1.28 18.54 -16.28
C LYS A 340 1.87 17.68 -15.16
N ILE A 341 3.15 17.35 -15.28
CA ILE A 341 3.91 16.64 -14.24
C ILE A 341 4.21 17.64 -13.11
N ALA A 342 3.88 17.26 -11.88
CA ALA A 342 4.20 18.03 -10.69
C ALA A 342 5.71 18.25 -10.57
N THR A 343 6.12 19.49 -10.29
CA THR A 343 7.52 19.86 -10.14
C THR A 343 8.00 19.70 -8.71
N TYR A 344 7.09 19.73 -7.73
CA TYR A 344 7.38 19.50 -6.32
C TYR A 344 6.22 18.80 -5.58
N GLN A 345 6.54 18.27 -4.41
CA GLN A 345 5.59 17.83 -3.38
C GLN A 345 5.83 18.67 -2.11
N TYR A 346 4.78 19.29 -1.58
CA TYR A 346 4.79 20.07 -0.35
C TYR A 346 3.96 19.37 0.72
N VAL A 347 4.48 19.27 1.94
CA VAL A 347 3.86 18.52 3.03
C VAL A 347 3.85 19.38 4.30
N ASP A 348 2.66 19.57 4.86
CA ASP A 348 2.49 20.07 6.23
C ASP A 348 2.24 18.90 7.17
N TYR A 349 2.86 18.93 8.34
CA TYR A 349 2.68 17.92 9.36
C TYR A 349 2.74 18.51 10.78
N GLN A 350 2.24 17.74 11.73
CA GLN A 350 2.32 18.02 13.15
C GLN A 350 2.82 16.77 13.90
N CYS A 351 3.60 16.97 14.94
CA CYS A 351 3.91 15.92 15.91
C CYS A 351 2.84 15.95 17.00
N ILE A 352 2.03 14.90 17.11
CA ILE A 352 0.99 14.79 18.15
C ILE A 352 1.36 13.77 19.23
N PRO A 353 1.03 13.99 20.50
CA PRO A 353 1.25 13.00 21.55
C PRO A 353 0.49 11.69 21.29
N THR A 354 1.14 10.54 21.50
CA THR A 354 0.50 9.21 21.46
C THR A 354 0.19 8.65 22.85
N LYS A 355 0.76 9.25 23.90
CA LYS A 355 0.51 8.89 25.30
C LYS A 355 0.10 10.13 26.08
N THR A 356 -1.20 10.28 26.33
CA THR A 356 -1.76 11.32 27.19
C THR A 356 -2.81 10.72 28.12
N GLU A 357 -3.23 11.50 29.11
CA GLU A 357 -4.26 11.10 30.07
C GLU A 357 -5.55 10.73 29.33
N LEU A 358 -6.14 9.60 29.74
CA LEU A 358 -7.38 9.11 29.17
C LEU A 358 -8.54 9.94 29.72
N ILE A 359 -9.25 10.65 28.84
CA ILE A 359 -10.41 11.49 29.17
C ILE A 359 -11.75 10.78 28.91
N SER A 360 -11.72 9.57 28.34
CA SER A 360 -12.95 8.79 28.13
C SER A 360 -13.51 8.29 29.47
N PRO A 361 -14.81 8.45 29.75
CA PRO A 361 -15.42 7.94 30.96
C PRO A 361 -15.36 6.41 31.00
N ASN A 362 -14.82 5.84 32.08
CA ASN A 362 -14.62 4.40 32.25
C ASN A 362 -15.92 3.59 32.39
N THR A 363 -17.09 4.23 32.51
CA THR A 363 -18.33 3.54 32.89
C THR A 363 -19.54 4.06 32.12
N SER A 364 -20.04 3.19 31.24
CA SER A 364 -21.36 3.16 30.56
C SER A 364 -21.77 4.38 29.72
N CYS A 365 -22.00 4.10 28.44
CA CYS A 365 -22.81 4.93 27.56
C CYS A 365 -24.25 5.03 28.06
N PRO A 366 -24.83 6.23 28.27
CA PRO A 366 -26.23 6.35 28.65
C PRO A 366 -27.13 5.78 27.55
N LEU A 367 -28.01 4.85 27.91
CA LEU A 367 -28.96 4.24 26.98
C LEU A 367 -30.12 5.18 26.61
N ASP A 368 -30.32 6.26 27.38
CA ASP A 368 -31.39 7.24 27.20
C ASP A 368 -31.06 8.32 26.14
N GLY A 369 -29.90 8.24 25.51
CA GLY A 369 -29.42 9.24 24.55
C GLY A 369 -28.98 10.55 25.20
N SER A 370 -28.87 10.61 26.54
CA SER A 370 -28.30 11.77 27.21
C SER A 370 -26.85 11.98 26.79
N LYS A 371 -26.47 13.25 26.62
CA LYS A 371 -25.11 13.62 26.22
C LYS A 371 -24.19 13.54 27.45
N VAL A 372 -23.11 12.78 27.36
CA VAL A 372 -22.11 12.70 28.43
C VAL A 372 -21.14 13.89 28.30
N PRO A 373 -21.10 14.83 29.25
CA PRO A 373 -20.16 15.93 29.19
C PRO A 373 -18.73 15.45 29.43
N ILE A 374 -17.79 15.85 28.57
CA ILE A 374 -16.35 15.64 28.73
C ILE A 374 -15.69 17.02 28.69
N GLN A 375 -15.07 17.42 29.80
CA GLN A 375 -14.30 18.66 29.87
C GLN A 375 -12.87 18.43 29.38
N ILE A 376 -12.44 19.23 28.40
CA ILE A 376 -11.11 19.20 27.80
C ILE A 376 -10.30 20.35 28.38
N ASN A 377 -9.68 20.12 29.55
CA ASN A 377 -8.96 21.16 30.29
C ASN A 377 -7.68 21.67 29.57
N ARG A 378 -7.21 20.95 28.54
CA ARG A 378 -6.19 21.39 27.56
C ARG A 378 -6.01 20.37 26.45
N ARG A 379 -6.03 19.09 26.82
CA ARG A 379 -5.87 17.93 25.93
C ARG A 379 -6.40 16.68 26.59
N GLY A 380 -6.55 15.62 25.82
CA GLY A 380 -6.81 14.28 26.35
C GLY A 380 -6.83 13.22 25.27
N ARG A 381 -6.74 11.97 25.71
CA ARG A 381 -6.92 10.80 24.86
C ARG A 381 -8.30 10.21 25.06
N PHE A 382 -9.02 9.99 23.98
CA PHE A 382 -10.29 9.27 24.00
C PHE A 382 -10.10 7.87 23.42
N GLN A 383 -10.64 6.85 24.07
CA GLN A 383 -10.73 5.49 23.52
C GLN A 383 -12.18 5.03 23.53
N SER A 384 -12.61 4.33 22.49
CA SER A 384 -13.89 3.63 22.51
C SER A 384 -13.91 2.58 23.61
N LEU A 385 -15.09 2.34 24.20
CA LEU A 385 -15.27 1.27 25.18
C LEU A 385 -14.76 -0.06 24.60
N ASN A 386 -13.92 -0.75 25.37
CA ASN A 386 -13.30 -2.04 25.01
C ASN A 386 -12.24 -1.98 23.88
N TYR A 387 -11.78 -0.79 23.46
CA TYR A 387 -10.66 -0.67 22.51
C TYR A 387 -9.46 -1.56 22.95
N PRO A 388 -8.85 -2.34 22.03
CA PRO A 388 -9.01 -2.35 20.57
C PRO A 388 -10.13 -3.26 20.04
N ASN A 389 -11.06 -3.71 20.88
CA ASN A 389 -12.19 -4.52 20.44
C ASN A 389 -13.41 -3.64 20.19
N LEU A 390 -14.02 -3.79 19.01
CA LEU A 390 -15.26 -3.09 18.68
C LEU A 390 -16.42 -3.62 19.52
N LYS A 391 -17.25 -2.72 20.05
CA LYS A 391 -18.46 -3.06 20.81
C LYS A 391 -19.63 -2.19 20.36
N ARG A 392 -20.82 -2.79 20.25
CA ARG A 392 -22.05 -2.16 19.82
C ARG A 392 -22.38 -1.02 20.77
N MET A 393 -22.57 0.15 20.19
CA MET A 393 -22.63 1.38 20.96
C MET A 393 -23.29 2.48 20.16
N ASN A 394 -24.02 3.35 20.83
CA ASN A 394 -24.56 4.56 20.23
C ASN A 394 -24.50 5.66 21.29
N CYS A 395 -23.32 6.28 21.42
CA CYS A 395 -23.08 7.32 22.41
C CYS A 395 -23.01 8.69 21.77
N THR A 396 -23.45 9.70 22.52
CA THR A 396 -23.12 11.09 22.22
C THR A 396 -22.38 11.68 23.41
N TYR A 397 -21.17 12.16 23.16
CA TYR A 397 -20.33 12.86 24.12
C TYR A 397 -20.38 14.35 23.81
N ARG A 398 -20.61 15.19 24.81
CA ARG A 398 -20.53 16.65 24.69
C ARG A 398 -19.14 17.08 25.11
N LEU A 399 -18.24 17.27 24.15
CA LEU A 399 -16.90 17.80 24.40
C LEU A 399 -17.01 19.29 24.69
N LYS A 400 -16.39 19.76 25.77
CA LYS A 400 -16.37 21.17 26.17
C LYS A 400 -14.95 21.64 26.44
N THR A 401 -14.64 22.85 26.04
CA THR A 401 -13.40 23.56 26.40
C THR A 401 -13.72 24.99 26.86
N ASP A 402 -12.70 25.71 27.32
CA ASP A 402 -12.80 27.10 27.76
C ASP A 402 -13.36 28.01 26.65
N PRO A 403 -14.20 28.99 26.99
CA PRO A 403 -14.68 29.98 26.03
C PRO A 403 -13.54 30.66 25.29
N GLY A 404 -13.65 30.77 23.96
CA GLY A 404 -12.61 31.33 23.10
C GLY A 404 -11.58 30.32 22.59
N ASN A 405 -11.66 29.06 23.02
CA ASN A 405 -10.86 27.98 22.46
C ASN A 405 -11.62 27.18 21.39
N ILE A 406 -10.86 26.50 20.53
CA ILE A 406 -11.33 25.49 19.58
C ILE A 406 -10.68 24.14 19.90
N MET A 407 -11.25 23.05 19.41
CA MET A 407 -10.78 21.68 19.60
C MET A 407 -10.25 21.10 18.30
N ASN A 408 -9.01 20.62 18.29
CA ASN A 408 -8.48 19.77 17.23
C ASN A 408 -8.60 18.30 17.65
N ILE A 409 -9.16 17.48 16.76
CA ILE A 409 -9.40 16.07 16.99
C ILE A 409 -8.61 15.26 15.97
N TYR A 410 -7.64 14.53 16.49
CA TYR A 410 -6.74 13.69 15.71
C TYR A 410 -7.11 12.22 15.92
N GLY A 411 -7.21 11.46 14.85
CA GLY A 411 -7.30 10.01 14.90
C GLY A 411 -5.92 9.45 15.13
N LEU A 412 -5.66 8.88 16.31
CA LEU A 412 -4.46 8.08 16.54
C LEU A 412 -4.64 6.73 15.85
N ASP A 413 -5.80 6.12 16.06
CA ASP A 413 -6.17 4.85 15.45
C ASP A 413 -7.69 4.69 15.33
N VAL A 414 -8.24 4.87 14.13
CA VAL A 414 -9.67 4.77 13.83
C VAL A 414 -9.89 3.64 12.84
N SER A 415 -10.69 2.64 13.21
CA SER A 415 -11.16 1.60 12.29
C SER A 415 -12.57 1.16 12.66
N LEU A 416 -13.55 1.59 11.84
CA LEU A 416 -14.98 1.43 12.11
C LEU A 416 -15.70 0.59 11.04
N ASN A 417 -15.43 0.81 9.76
CA ASN A 417 -15.88 -0.04 8.67
C ASN A 417 -14.69 -0.35 7.74
N GLY A 418 -14.33 -1.63 7.62
CA GLY A 418 -13.22 -2.02 6.75
C GLY A 418 -13.36 -1.56 5.30
N PHE A 419 -14.59 -1.54 4.72
CA PHE A 419 -14.76 -1.35 3.26
C PHE A 419 -16.13 -0.80 2.78
N VAL A 420 -17.04 -0.39 3.67
CA VAL A 420 -18.38 0.08 3.26
C VAL A 420 -18.41 1.60 3.17
N ASN A 421 -18.44 2.12 1.93
CA ASN A 421 -18.37 3.55 1.62
C ASN A 421 -19.58 4.40 2.10
N ASP A 422 -20.61 3.80 2.70
CA ASP A 422 -21.84 4.52 3.05
C ASP A 422 -21.93 4.96 4.52
N CYS A 423 -20.93 4.62 5.35
CA CYS A 423 -20.90 4.92 6.79
C CYS A 423 -22.20 4.62 7.55
N LYS A 424 -23.04 3.67 7.06
CA LYS A 424 -24.36 3.41 7.68
C LYS A 424 -24.28 2.59 8.96
N GLN A 425 -23.30 1.69 9.04
CA GLN A 425 -23.22 0.72 10.14
C GLN A 425 -22.46 1.29 11.33
N ASN A 426 -21.16 1.54 11.15
CA ASN A 426 -20.32 2.09 12.19
C ASN A 426 -19.73 3.42 11.72
N LYS A 427 -19.75 4.44 12.57
CA LYS A 427 -19.20 5.76 12.26
C LYS A 427 -18.98 6.57 13.52
N ILE A 428 -18.14 7.58 13.40
CA ILE A 428 -18.13 8.73 14.29
C ILE A 428 -18.73 9.93 13.56
N THR A 429 -19.47 10.76 14.27
CA THR A 429 -19.99 12.04 13.77
C THR A 429 -19.51 13.15 14.70
N PHE A 430 -18.98 14.24 14.15
CA PHE A 430 -18.73 15.49 14.88
C PHE A 430 -19.77 16.54 14.48
N ILE A 431 -20.54 17.05 15.44
CA ILE A 431 -21.65 18.00 15.23
C ILE A 431 -21.35 19.27 16.03
N GLU A 432 -21.23 20.41 15.35
CA GLU A 432 -21.01 21.72 15.98
C GLU A 432 -22.19 22.16 16.83
N ASP A 433 -21.90 23.01 17.83
CA ASP A 433 -22.97 23.56 18.66
C ASP A 433 -23.96 24.38 17.83
N GLY A 434 -25.25 24.05 17.95
CA GLY A 434 -26.32 24.64 17.18
C GLY A 434 -26.54 24.04 15.78
N GLU A 435 -25.69 23.12 15.30
CA GLU A 435 -25.91 22.42 14.03
C GLU A 435 -26.70 21.11 14.24
N SER A 436 -27.53 20.75 13.26
CA SER A 436 -28.28 19.48 13.26
C SER A 436 -27.59 18.35 12.51
N GLU A 437 -26.63 18.69 11.64
CA GLU A 437 -25.87 17.76 10.83
C GLU A 437 -24.39 17.83 11.23
N GLY A 438 -23.68 16.72 11.09
CA GLY A 438 -22.27 16.65 11.44
C GLY A 438 -21.43 15.99 10.36
N SER A 439 -20.12 15.97 10.56
CA SER A 439 -19.17 15.30 9.68
C SER A 439 -19.00 13.85 10.09
N ASP A 440 -19.38 12.92 9.20
CA ASP A 440 -19.30 11.48 9.42
C ASP A 440 -17.95 10.91 8.96
N PHE A 441 -17.36 10.04 9.78
CA PHE A 441 -16.15 9.27 9.44
C PHE A 441 -16.37 7.81 9.79
N CYS A 442 -16.07 6.91 8.87
CA CYS A 442 -16.15 5.46 9.11
C CYS A 442 -15.00 4.65 8.51
N GLU A 443 -14.17 5.28 7.70
CA GLU A 443 -13.00 4.66 7.09
C GLU A 443 -11.86 4.52 8.09
N GLN A 444 -10.89 3.66 7.75
CA GLN A 444 -9.69 3.50 8.54
C GLN A 444 -8.82 4.75 8.45
N ARG A 445 -8.51 5.37 9.59
CA ARG A 445 -7.65 6.55 9.68
C ARG A 445 -6.73 6.44 10.89
N SER A 446 -5.43 6.54 10.67
CA SER A 446 -4.45 6.54 11.76
C SER A 446 -3.48 7.69 11.53
N TYR A 447 -3.15 8.42 12.59
CA TYR A 447 -2.35 9.64 12.58
C TYR A 447 -2.83 10.69 11.56
N SER A 448 -4.12 11.04 11.63
CA SER A 448 -4.72 12.07 10.77
C SER A 448 -5.51 13.10 11.58
N LEU A 449 -5.49 14.36 11.17
CA LEU A 449 -6.47 15.34 11.66
C LEU A 449 -7.86 14.95 11.11
N LEU A 450 -8.82 14.69 12.00
CA LEU A 450 -10.18 14.32 11.62
C LEU A 450 -11.08 15.56 11.55
N TYR A 451 -10.97 16.42 12.56
CA TYR A 451 -11.88 17.54 12.75
C TYR A 451 -11.22 18.66 13.54
N SER A 452 -11.55 19.90 13.20
CA SER A 452 -11.21 21.10 13.99
C SER A 452 -12.49 21.87 14.25
N SER A 453 -12.82 22.09 15.52
CA SER A 453 -14.08 22.70 15.89
C SER A 453 -14.10 24.20 15.64
N CYS A 454 -15.32 24.72 15.56
CA CYS A 454 -15.62 26.12 15.41
C CYS A 454 -16.07 26.77 16.71
N SER A 455 -16.58 25.97 17.64
CA SER A 455 -17.04 26.40 18.95
C SER A 455 -16.23 25.72 20.06
N ASN A 456 -16.45 26.20 21.28
CA ASN A 456 -15.89 25.59 22.49
C ASN A 456 -16.72 24.40 22.99
N GLU A 457 -17.81 24.02 22.30
CA GLU A 457 -18.62 22.84 22.59
C GLU A 457 -18.89 22.02 21.32
N LEU A 458 -18.66 20.71 21.33
CA LEU A 458 -18.86 19.85 20.16
C LEU A 458 -19.55 18.55 20.60
N ASP A 459 -20.56 18.10 19.85
CA ASP A 459 -21.11 16.77 20.04
C ASP A 459 -20.29 15.75 19.22
N PHE A 460 -19.68 14.81 19.92
CA PHE A 460 -19.01 13.65 19.34
C PHE A 460 -19.90 12.42 19.49
N ARG A 461 -20.48 11.97 18.38
CA ARG A 461 -21.37 10.80 18.35
C ARG A 461 -20.60 9.58 17.85
N TYR A 462 -20.57 8.52 18.65
CA TYR A 462 -19.93 7.25 18.31
C TYR A 462 -20.97 6.15 18.13
N ILE A 463 -21.12 5.66 16.89
CA ILE A 463 -22.11 4.67 16.49
C ILE A 463 -21.39 3.42 16.00
N VAL A 464 -21.71 2.29 16.62
CA VAL A 464 -21.36 0.94 16.18
C VAL A 464 -22.64 0.13 16.19
N ASN A 465 -23.19 -0.14 15.01
CA ASN A 465 -24.36 -1.00 14.85
C ASN A 465 -24.00 -2.45 14.53
N ASN A 466 -22.80 -2.68 13.98
CA ASN A 466 -22.34 -4.00 13.57
C ASN A 466 -20.96 -4.31 14.19
N GLU A 467 -20.94 -5.11 15.24
CA GLU A 467 -19.71 -5.60 15.89
C GLU A 467 -18.93 -6.57 15.00
N ALA A 468 -19.61 -7.23 14.04
CA ALA A 468 -18.98 -8.15 13.09
C ALA A 468 -18.33 -7.43 11.91
N ALA A 469 -18.18 -6.10 11.97
CA ALA A 469 -17.46 -5.34 10.96
C ALA A 469 -15.99 -5.78 10.95
N PHE A 470 -15.63 -6.48 9.87
CA PHE A 470 -14.32 -7.06 9.66
C PHE A 470 -13.20 -5.99 9.71
N LEU A 471 -12.13 -6.23 10.49
CA LEU A 471 -10.96 -5.35 10.72
C LEU A 471 -11.21 -4.04 11.49
N SER A 472 -12.35 -3.92 12.17
CA SER A 472 -12.67 -2.74 12.99
C SER A 472 -12.26 -2.94 14.44
N PHE A 473 -11.39 -2.07 14.95
CA PHE A 473 -10.88 -2.11 16.33
C PHE A 473 -11.33 -0.91 17.19
N GLY A 474 -12.25 -0.09 16.66
CA GLY A 474 -12.81 1.05 17.37
C GLY A 474 -12.09 2.35 17.06
N VAL A 475 -12.04 3.26 18.05
CA VAL A 475 -11.45 4.59 17.90
C VAL A 475 -10.53 4.90 19.08
N GLU A 476 -9.32 5.32 18.77
CA GLU A 476 -8.40 6.03 19.66
C GLU A 476 -8.14 7.42 19.07
N LEU A 477 -8.49 8.46 19.83
CA LEU A 477 -8.39 9.86 19.42
C LEU A 477 -7.48 10.63 20.39
N TYR A 478 -6.72 11.57 19.85
CA TYR A 478 -6.10 12.65 20.62
C TYR A 478 -6.89 13.93 20.39
N ILE A 479 -7.32 14.58 21.47
CA ILE A 479 -8.12 15.80 21.43
C ILE A 479 -7.31 16.89 22.12
N GLU A 480 -7.18 18.05 21.48
CA GLU A 480 -6.47 19.19 22.01
C GLU A 480 -7.32 20.46 21.91
N SER A 481 -7.31 21.26 22.97
CA SER A 481 -7.89 22.59 22.98
C SER A 481 -6.80 23.64 22.76
N GLN A 482 -7.04 24.55 21.83
CA GLN A 482 -6.18 25.70 21.56
C GLN A 482 -6.99 27.00 21.54
N ALA A 483 -6.36 28.11 21.93
CA ALA A 483 -6.95 29.43 21.75
C ALA A 483 -7.28 29.63 20.28
N ARG A 484 -8.50 30.12 19.99
CA ARG A 484 -8.95 30.36 18.62
C ARG A 484 -7.99 31.36 17.94
N PRO A 485 -7.32 30.98 16.85
CA PRO A 485 -6.50 31.92 16.09
C PRO A 485 -7.33 33.12 15.62
N SER A 486 -6.74 34.32 15.60
CA SER A 486 -7.45 35.55 15.20
C SER A 486 -7.93 35.52 13.74
N ASP A 487 -7.27 34.73 12.90
CA ASP A 487 -7.57 34.48 11.49
C ASP A 487 -8.43 33.22 11.27
N TRP A 488 -8.85 32.54 12.34
CA TRP A 488 -9.69 31.35 12.26
C TRP A 488 -11.08 31.73 11.76
N THR A 489 -11.41 31.27 10.55
CA THR A 489 -12.74 31.46 9.96
C THR A 489 -13.49 30.15 9.99
N CYS A 490 -14.70 30.19 10.55
CA CYS A 490 -15.59 29.07 10.59
C CYS A 490 -16.37 28.95 9.28
N GLY A 491 -16.15 27.86 8.56
CA GLY A 491 -16.86 27.56 7.32
C GLY A 491 -16.59 26.15 6.86
N LYS A 492 -17.57 25.55 6.16
CA LYS A 492 -17.39 24.27 5.45
C LYS A 492 -16.13 24.39 4.57
N PRO A 493 -15.26 23.37 4.51
CA PRO A 493 -14.05 23.41 3.69
C PRO A 493 -14.42 23.89 2.29
N VAL A 494 -13.73 24.94 1.82
CA VAL A 494 -14.04 25.55 0.53
C VAL A 494 -13.85 24.49 -0.55
N VAL A 495 -14.95 23.90 -1.02
CA VAL A 495 -14.96 23.07 -2.22
C VAL A 495 -14.77 24.04 -3.38
N THR A 496 -13.52 24.37 -3.70
CA THR A 496 -13.18 25.10 -4.93
C THR A 496 -13.39 24.17 -6.12
N SER A 497 -14.64 24.05 -6.57
CA SER A 497 -14.92 23.65 -7.95
C SER A 497 -14.55 24.83 -8.85
N PRO A 498 -13.58 24.71 -9.77
CA PRO A 498 -13.30 25.77 -10.73
C PRO A 498 -14.45 25.85 -11.73
N GLN A 499 -15.37 26.80 -11.53
CA GLN A 499 -16.27 27.25 -12.60
C GLN A 499 -15.43 27.97 -13.65
N THR A 500 -15.10 27.26 -14.71
CA THR A 500 -14.53 27.85 -15.92
C THR A 500 -15.70 28.26 -16.81
N THR A 501 -15.88 29.56 -17.00
CA THR A 501 -16.87 30.13 -17.92
C THR A 501 -16.44 29.84 -19.35
N ILE A 502 -16.89 28.72 -19.92
CA ILE A 502 -16.68 28.41 -21.34
C ILE A 502 -17.75 29.13 -22.17
N ARG A 503 -17.29 30.01 -23.05
CA ARG A 503 -18.08 30.73 -24.05
C ARG A 503 -18.56 29.73 -25.12
N THR A 504 -19.85 29.40 -25.13
CA THR A 504 -20.46 28.52 -26.13
C THR A 504 -20.66 29.26 -27.45
N THR A 505 -20.00 28.81 -28.51
CA THR A 505 -20.49 28.97 -29.88
C THR A 505 -21.50 27.84 -30.19
N PRO A 506 -22.56 28.10 -30.98
CA PRO A 506 -23.64 27.16 -31.16
C PRO A 506 -23.22 25.99 -32.07
N PHE A 507 -23.18 24.79 -31.50
CA PHE A 507 -23.12 23.55 -32.26
C PHE A 507 -24.54 23.09 -32.57
N THR A 508 -24.80 22.77 -33.84
CA THR A 508 -26.04 22.14 -34.30
C THR A 508 -26.22 20.78 -33.63
N THR A 509 -27.29 20.67 -32.85
CA THR A 509 -27.76 19.44 -32.20
C THR A 509 -28.05 18.37 -33.25
N PRO A 510 -27.43 17.18 -33.21
CA PRO A 510 -27.92 16.03 -33.95
C PRO A 510 -29.25 15.60 -33.32
N THR A 511 -30.30 15.53 -34.14
CA THR A 511 -31.61 15.01 -33.76
C THR A 511 -31.44 13.59 -33.22
N ALA A 512 -31.86 13.37 -31.97
CA ALA A 512 -31.84 12.07 -31.34
C ALA A 512 -32.69 11.08 -32.15
N GLY A 513 -32.03 10.08 -32.74
CA GLY A 513 -32.70 8.91 -33.26
C GLY A 513 -33.43 8.18 -32.13
N VAL A 514 -34.66 7.78 -32.40
CA VAL A 514 -35.52 7.00 -31.51
C VAL A 514 -34.75 5.76 -31.04
N LEU A 515 -34.53 5.66 -29.72
CA LEU A 515 -34.01 4.45 -29.06
C LEU A 515 -35.09 3.37 -29.15
N VAL A 516 -34.93 2.49 -30.14
CA VAL A 516 -35.67 1.24 -30.22
C VAL A 516 -35.18 0.38 -29.06
N ASN A 517 -36.12 -0.10 -28.25
CA ASN A 517 -35.88 -0.84 -27.02
C ASN A 517 -35.46 -2.28 -27.35
N GLU A 518 -34.26 -2.47 -27.89
CA GLU A 518 -33.64 -3.79 -28.09
C GLU A 518 -32.67 -4.07 -26.95
N SER A 519 -33.20 -4.60 -25.85
CA SER A 519 -32.45 -5.01 -24.66
C SER A 519 -31.81 -6.39 -24.86
N VAL A 520 -30.94 -6.51 -25.87
CA VAL A 520 -30.11 -7.70 -26.09
C VAL A 520 -28.65 -7.31 -25.90
N MET A 521 -27.95 -7.99 -24.98
CA MET A 521 -26.52 -7.81 -24.80
C MET A 521 -25.79 -8.60 -25.90
N TYR A 522 -25.25 -7.88 -26.88
CA TYR A 522 -24.35 -8.44 -27.89
C TYR A 522 -22.89 -8.13 -27.51
N ALA A 523 -21.96 -8.96 -27.97
CA ALA A 523 -20.55 -8.56 -27.96
C ALA A 523 -20.41 -7.20 -28.67
N ARG A 524 -19.66 -6.28 -28.07
CA ARG A 524 -19.41 -4.95 -28.66
C ARG A 524 -18.54 -5.09 -29.90
N ASP A 525 -18.46 -4.06 -30.73
CA ASP A 525 -17.53 -4.06 -31.86
C ASP A 525 -16.08 -4.21 -31.36
N GLU A 526 -15.26 -4.86 -32.18
CA GLU A 526 -13.82 -4.99 -31.89
C GLU A 526 -13.16 -3.62 -31.89
N VAL A 527 -12.29 -3.41 -30.91
CA VAL A 527 -11.51 -2.18 -30.75
C VAL A 527 -10.04 -2.52 -30.93
N GLU A 528 -9.45 -1.92 -31.96
CA GLU A 528 -8.01 -1.94 -32.18
C GLU A 528 -7.33 -0.81 -31.43
N SER A 529 -6.16 -1.10 -30.85
CA SER A 529 -5.36 -0.10 -30.15
C SER A 529 -3.88 -0.44 -30.20
N ASN A 530 -3.05 0.61 -30.21
CA ASN A 530 -1.60 0.48 -30.21
C ASN A 530 -1.02 1.07 -28.92
N ILE A 531 -0.19 0.31 -28.22
CA ILE A 531 0.54 0.75 -27.03
C ILE A 531 2.01 0.95 -27.40
N CYS A 532 2.47 2.20 -27.42
CA CYS A 532 3.89 2.47 -27.66
C CYS A 532 4.77 1.95 -26.52
N PHE A 533 6.03 1.62 -26.82
CA PHE A 533 7.00 1.33 -25.78
C PHE A 533 7.10 2.45 -24.72
N GLY A 534 7.10 2.06 -23.45
CA GLY A 534 7.12 2.97 -22.29
C GLY A 534 5.76 3.58 -21.94
N ARG A 535 4.68 3.17 -22.62
CA ARG A 535 3.31 3.63 -22.32
C ARG A 535 2.47 2.50 -21.72
N SER A 536 1.36 2.90 -21.13
CA SER A 536 0.32 2.03 -20.61
C SER A 536 -1.05 2.51 -21.06
N SER A 537 -1.96 1.58 -21.27
CA SER A 537 -3.35 1.84 -21.62
C SER A 537 -4.27 1.12 -20.65
N SER A 538 -5.38 1.78 -20.30
CA SER A 538 -6.46 1.21 -19.50
C SER A 538 -7.70 1.02 -20.37
N TYR A 539 -8.27 -0.17 -20.33
CA TYR A 539 -9.50 -0.54 -21.01
C TYR A 539 -10.57 -0.85 -19.98
N SER A 540 -11.80 -0.42 -20.24
CA SER A 540 -12.95 -0.66 -19.36
C SER A 540 -14.17 -1.04 -20.19
N CYS A 541 -14.81 -2.12 -19.80
CA CYS A 541 -16.07 -2.60 -20.35
C CYS A 541 -17.22 -2.19 -19.43
N PRO A 542 -18.43 -1.98 -19.98
CA PRO A 542 -19.61 -1.73 -19.17
C PRO A 542 -19.90 -2.84 -18.17
N LEU A 543 -20.69 -2.53 -17.13
CA LEU A 543 -21.14 -3.53 -16.15
C LEU A 543 -21.83 -4.72 -16.86
N GLY A 544 -21.46 -5.95 -16.49
CA GLY A 544 -21.97 -7.18 -17.11
C GLY A 544 -21.16 -7.70 -18.30
N TYR A 545 -20.13 -6.96 -18.73
CA TYR A 545 -19.20 -7.35 -19.78
C TYR A 545 -17.82 -7.65 -19.21
N THR A 546 -17.11 -8.58 -19.85
CA THR A 546 -15.70 -8.87 -19.62
C THR A 546 -14.89 -8.36 -20.80
N PHE A 547 -13.74 -7.77 -20.48
CA PHE A 547 -12.75 -7.40 -21.48
C PHE A 547 -12.03 -8.65 -21.99
N MET A 548 -12.05 -8.88 -23.30
CA MET A 548 -11.38 -10.00 -23.95
C MET A 548 -10.39 -9.46 -24.98
N ILE A 549 -9.15 -9.97 -24.96
CA ILE A 549 -8.19 -9.75 -26.04
C ILE A 549 -8.41 -10.84 -27.07
N ILE A 550 -8.77 -10.46 -28.29
CA ILE A 550 -9.00 -11.39 -29.40
C ILE A 550 -7.69 -11.61 -30.17
N GLY A 551 -6.91 -10.55 -30.33
CA GLY A 551 -5.65 -10.58 -31.06
C GLY A 551 -4.63 -9.67 -30.41
N ALA A 552 -3.37 -10.08 -30.44
CA ALA A 552 -2.27 -9.23 -30.02
C ALA A 552 -0.98 -9.60 -30.74
N PHE A 553 -0.23 -8.59 -31.17
CA PHE A 553 1.09 -8.78 -31.74
C PHE A 553 2.01 -7.61 -31.42
N TYR A 554 3.30 -7.91 -31.31
CA TYR A 554 4.35 -6.90 -31.29
C TYR A 554 4.71 -6.52 -32.71
N GLY A 555 5.02 -5.25 -32.96
CA GLY A 555 5.43 -4.77 -34.29
C GLY A 555 6.73 -3.99 -34.28
N VAL A 556 7.52 -4.15 -35.34
CA VAL A 556 8.71 -3.35 -35.68
C VAL A 556 8.40 -2.55 -36.92
N LYS A 557 8.61 -1.24 -36.87
CA LYS A 557 8.27 -0.36 -37.98
C LYS A 557 9.22 -0.49 -39.14
N LYS A 558 8.66 -0.45 -40.35
CA LYS A 558 9.45 -0.46 -41.59
C LYS A 558 10.08 0.91 -41.91
N GLN A 559 9.47 2.01 -41.46
CA GLN A 559 9.98 3.37 -41.65
C GLN A 559 10.13 4.07 -40.29
N ALA A 560 11.15 4.92 -40.17
CA ALA A 560 11.42 5.72 -38.99
C ALA A 560 10.36 6.83 -38.81
N SER A 561 9.14 6.44 -38.45
CA SER A 561 8.07 7.32 -38.01
C SER A 561 8.01 7.33 -36.48
N ASN A 562 7.81 8.50 -35.89
CA ASN A 562 7.62 8.65 -34.45
C ASN A 562 6.22 8.17 -33.97
N GLN A 563 5.31 7.80 -34.88
CA GLN A 563 3.93 7.40 -34.54
C GLN A 563 3.81 5.89 -34.32
N CYS A 564 3.52 5.42 -33.11
CA CYS A 564 3.50 3.99 -32.74
C CYS A 564 2.29 3.19 -33.25
N GLU A 565 1.71 3.63 -34.36
CA GLU A 565 0.56 2.99 -34.98
C GLU A 565 1.00 1.83 -35.85
N PHE A 566 0.23 0.75 -35.84
CA PHE A 566 0.38 -0.35 -36.77
C PHE A 566 0.18 0.15 -38.21
N VAL A 567 1.15 -0.14 -39.08
CA VAL A 567 1.04 0.12 -40.53
C VAL A 567 1.18 -1.19 -41.28
N GLN A 568 0.33 -1.38 -42.30
CA GLN A 568 0.41 -2.55 -43.17
C GLN A 568 1.81 -2.66 -43.79
N GLY A 569 2.50 -3.78 -43.55
CA GLY A 569 3.87 -4.02 -44.00
C GLY A 569 4.95 -3.86 -42.91
N ASP A 570 4.56 -3.48 -41.69
CA ASP A 570 5.41 -3.65 -40.51
C ASP A 570 5.69 -5.15 -40.26
N CYS A 571 6.85 -5.45 -39.68
CA CYS A 571 7.14 -6.81 -39.26
C CYS A 571 6.51 -7.06 -37.89
N THR A 572 5.71 -8.12 -37.77
CA THR A 572 4.96 -8.43 -36.55
C THR A 572 5.25 -9.83 -36.02
N GLN A 573 5.03 -10.04 -34.72
CA GLN A 573 5.11 -11.34 -34.06
C GLN A 573 4.00 -11.44 -33.00
N GLU A 574 3.30 -12.58 -32.97
CA GLU A 574 2.19 -12.82 -32.05
C GLU A 574 2.59 -12.62 -30.57
N ALA A 575 1.71 -11.95 -29.83
CA ALA A 575 1.92 -11.51 -28.45
C ALA A 575 0.91 -12.11 -27.46
N LEU A 576 -0.16 -12.76 -27.95
CA LEU A 576 -1.30 -13.14 -27.11
C LEU A 576 -0.90 -14.01 -25.91
N ALA A 577 -0.08 -15.04 -26.14
CA ALA A 577 0.42 -15.94 -25.09
C ALA A 577 1.28 -15.26 -24.01
N THR A 578 1.72 -14.02 -24.24
CA THR A 578 2.61 -13.29 -23.32
C THR A 578 1.94 -12.15 -22.57
N ILE A 579 0.69 -11.86 -22.89
CA ILE A 579 -0.09 -10.84 -22.20
C ILE A 579 -0.89 -11.53 -21.09
N THR A 580 -0.28 -11.61 -19.91
CA THR A 580 -0.89 -12.21 -18.72
C THR A 580 -1.54 -11.17 -17.80
N GLN A 581 -1.46 -9.90 -18.17
CA GLN A 581 -1.86 -8.74 -17.36
C GLN A 581 -3.40 -8.54 -17.33
N CYS A 582 -4.11 -8.97 -18.37
CA CYS A 582 -5.57 -9.06 -18.35
C CYS A 582 -5.98 -10.45 -17.88
N ARG A 583 -6.65 -10.55 -16.72
CA ARG A 583 -7.38 -11.79 -16.40
C ARG A 583 -8.67 -11.81 -17.18
N ASN A 584 -9.04 -12.99 -17.66
CA ASN A 584 -10.41 -13.26 -18.08
C ASN A 584 -11.32 -13.04 -16.85
N ASP A 585 -12.49 -12.44 -17.07
CA ASP A 585 -13.55 -12.14 -16.07
C ASP A 585 -13.51 -10.79 -15.34
N VAL A 586 -12.63 -9.86 -15.73
CA VAL A 586 -12.69 -8.47 -15.21
C VAL A 586 -13.20 -7.50 -16.30
N PRO A 587 -14.03 -6.51 -15.92
CA PRO A 587 -14.48 -5.49 -16.85
C PRO A 587 -13.35 -4.52 -17.22
N ASN A 588 -12.28 -4.45 -16.42
CA ASN A 588 -11.19 -3.51 -16.62
C ASN A 588 -9.88 -4.25 -16.85
N CYS A 589 -9.12 -3.86 -17.86
CA CYS A 589 -7.75 -4.30 -18.03
C CYS A 589 -6.77 -3.13 -18.12
N TYR A 590 -5.64 -3.27 -17.44
CA TYR A 590 -4.51 -2.35 -17.54
C TYR A 590 -3.34 -3.07 -18.22
N LEU A 591 -2.93 -2.56 -19.37
CA LEU A 591 -1.83 -3.11 -20.16
C LEU A 591 -0.69 -2.11 -20.22
N SER A 592 0.53 -2.59 -19.95
CA SER A 592 1.73 -1.76 -20.00
C SER A 592 2.81 -2.40 -20.84
N TYR A 593 3.37 -1.64 -21.79
CA TYR A 593 4.46 -2.10 -22.65
C TYR A 593 5.79 -1.48 -22.20
N LEU A 594 6.31 -1.95 -21.08
CA LEU A 594 7.47 -1.35 -20.39
C LEU A 594 8.81 -2.02 -20.70
N THR A 595 8.81 -3.20 -21.32
CA THR A 595 10.02 -3.95 -21.67
C THR A 595 10.05 -4.22 -23.16
N ARG A 596 11.10 -3.78 -23.86
CA ARG A 596 11.23 -4.04 -25.30
C ARG A 596 11.45 -5.52 -25.52
N ARG A 597 10.65 -6.11 -26.40
CA ARG A 597 10.80 -7.51 -26.79
C ARG A 597 11.53 -7.61 -28.12
N ARG A 598 12.55 -8.47 -28.20
CA ARG A 598 13.17 -8.84 -29.48
C ARG A 598 12.24 -9.79 -30.22
N LEU A 599 11.98 -9.50 -31.49
CA LEU A 599 11.11 -10.32 -32.32
C LEU A 599 11.98 -11.14 -33.27
N ALA A 600 12.04 -12.44 -33.04
CA ALA A 600 12.86 -13.36 -33.84
C ALA A 600 12.47 -13.33 -35.32
N TYR A 601 11.17 -13.17 -35.61
CA TYR A 601 10.66 -13.04 -36.98
C TYR A 601 10.98 -11.70 -37.65
N CYS A 602 11.47 -10.72 -36.88
CA CYS A 602 11.82 -9.39 -37.37
C CYS A 602 13.32 -9.13 -37.30
N SER A 603 14.12 -10.14 -37.62
CA SER A 603 15.59 -10.07 -37.60
C SER A 603 16.15 -9.64 -36.24
N ASP A 604 15.53 -10.12 -35.16
CA ASP A 604 15.87 -9.78 -33.77
C ASP A 604 15.77 -8.30 -33.41
N ASN A 605 15.06 -7.50 -34.22
CA ASN A 605 14.76 -6.12 -33.88
C ASN A 605 13.85 -6.03 -32.66
N TYR A 606 13.96 -4.92 -31.92
CA TYR A 606 13.09 -4.65 -30.79
C TYR A 606 11.75 -4.11 -31.28
N ALA A 607 10.66 -4.65 -30.75
CA ALA A 607 9.32 -4.16 -31.03
C ALA A 607 9.14 -2.70 -30.58
N ASP A 608 8.59 -1.89 -31.47
CA ASP A 608 8.30 -0.47 -31.27
C ASP A 608 6.94 -0.26 -30.58
N TYR A 609 5.99 -1.17 -30.82
CA TYR A 609 4.65 -1.12 -30.26
C TYR A 609 4.08 -2.52 -29.97
N LEU A 610 3.04 -2.53 -29.15
CA LEU A 610 2.13 -3.65 -28.96
C LEU A 610 0.77 -3.27 -29.56
N HIS A 611 0.35 -4.00 -30.59
CA HIS A 611 -0.99 -3.88 -31.17
C HIS A 611 -1.94 -4.87 -30.50
N LEU A 612 -3.16 -4.42 -30.23
CA LEU A 612 -4.20 -5.16 -29.52
C LEU A 612 -5.53 -5.01 -30.23
N THR A 613 -6.15 -6.14 -30.55
CA THR A 613 -7.56 -6.22 -30.93
C THR A 613 -8.32 -6.79 -29.74
N SER A 614 -9.28 -6.02 -29.22
CA SER A 614 -10.01 -6.36 -28.00
C SER A 614 -11.51 -6.17 -28.18
N GLN A 615 -12.29 -6.85 -27.36
CA GLN A 615 -13.75 -6.80 -27.40
C GLN A 615 -14.33 -6.91 -26.00
N CYS A 616 -15.44 -6.21 -25.75
CA CYS A 616 -16.23 -6.43 -24.55
C CYS A 616 -17.29 -7.50 -24.83
N VAL A 617 -17.21 -8.63 -24.13
CA VAL A 617 -18.12 -9.77 -24.28
C VAL A 617 -18.99 -9.90 -23.03
N PRO A 618 -20.31 -10.12 -23.15
CA PRO A 618 -21.18 -10.35 -21.98
C PRO A 618 -20.68 -11.54 -21.15
N SER A 619 -20.54 -11.36 -19.83
CA SER A 619 -19.92 -12.38 -18.94
C SER A 619 -20.71 -12.69 -17.68
N LYS A 620 -21.73 -11.90 -17.35
CA LYS A 620 -22.66 -12.18 -16.24
C LYS A 620 -24.07 -11.82 -16.65
N SER A 621 -25.05 -12.63 -16.27
CA SER A 621 -26.43 -12.15 -16.21
C SER A 621 -26.48 -11.10 -15.09
N VAL A 622 -26.51 -9.82 -15.44
CA VAL A 622 -26.87 -8.78 -14.47
C VAL A 622 -28.27 -9.14 -13.99
N GLU A 623 -28.48 -9.30 -12.67
CA GLU A 623 -29.65 -9.92 -12.02
C GLU A 623 -31.04 -9.34 -12.38
N ASN A 624 -31.14 -8.40 -13.33
CA ASN A 624 -32.38 -7.79 -13.82
C ASN A 624 -32.53 -7.76 -15.35
N ILE A 625 -31.69 -8.45 -16.14
CA ILE A 625 -31.82 -8.48 -17.61
C ILE A 625 -32.31 -9.87 -18.03
N THR A 626 -33.61 -9.99 -18.35
CA THR A 626 -34.32 -11.25 -18.64
C THR A 626 -33.90 -11.96 -19.94
N ASN A 627 -32.99 -11.37 -20.73
CA ASN A 627 -32.77 -11.76 -22.12
C ASN A 627 -31.42 -12.45 -22.41
N VAL A 628 -30.52 -12.58 -21.41
CA VAL A 628 -29.30 -13.37 -21.57
C VAL A 628 -29.48 -14.70 -20.82
N ARG A 629 -29.68 -15.77 -21.58
CA ARG A 629 -29.74 -17.13 -21.03
C ARG A 629 -28.33 -17.65 -20.81
N THR A 630 -28.14 -18.30 -19.67
CA THR A 630 -26.95 -19.12 -19.42
C THR A 630 -27.35 -20.57 -19.71
N TYR A 631 -26.60 -21.24 -20.57
CA TYR A 631 -26.79 -22.63 -20.95
C TYR A 631 -25.77 -23.49 -20.22
N ASP A 632 -26.21 -24.57 -19.59
CA ASP A 632 -25.31 -25.59 -19.07
C ASP A 632 -24.88 -26.47 -20.26
N ILE A 633 -23.57 -26.60 -20.49
CA ILE A 633 -23.02 -27.43 -21.57
C ILE A 633 -23.45 -28.91 -21.47
N CYS A 634 -23.87 -29.36 -20.29
CA CYS A 634 -24.34 -30.73 -20.05
C CYS A 634 -25.86 -30.88 -20.06
N ASP A 635 -26.62 -29.81 -20.33
CA ASP A 635 -28.08 -29.92 -20.47
C ASP A 635 -28.44 -30.57 -21.81
N THR A 636 -28.60 -31.89 -21.81
CA THR A 636 -28.98 -32.67 -23.00
C THR A 636 -30.43 -32.46 -23.44
N ASN A 637 -31.25 -31.78 -22.62
CA ASN A 637 -32.68 -31.64 -22.87
C ASN A 637 -33.05 -30.36 -23.64
N SER A 638 -32.08 -29.46 -23.86
CA SER A 638 -32.32 -28.22 -24.59
C SER A 638 -31.45 -28.14 -25.85
N SER A 639 -32.06 -28.32 -27.02
CA SER A 639 -31.43 -27.89 -28.26
C SER A 639 -31.28 -26.36 -28.21
N ILE A 640 -30.04 -25.84 -28.19
CA ILE A 640 -29.77 -24.40 -28.20
C ILE A 640 -30.20 -23.85 -29.57
N ALA A 641 -31.47 -23.45 -29.67
CA ALA A 641 -32.06 -22.92 -30.90
C ALA A 641 -31.90 -21.40 -31.04
N SER A 642 -31.41 -20.69 -30.00
CA SER A 642 -31.11 -19.26 -30.07
C SER A 642 -29.61 -19.01 -30.00
N MET A 643 -29.11 -18.14 -30.90
CA MET A 643 -27.68 -17.89 -31.09
C MET A 643 -27.02 -17.01 -30.01
N ASN A 644 -27.78 -16.52 -29.02
CA ASN A 644 -27.30 -15.56 -28.02
C ASN A 644 -27.45 -16.12 -26.60
N GLY A 645 -26.32 -16.45 -25.96
CA GLY A 645 -26.29 -16.83 -24.55
C GLY A 645 -24.87 -17.19 -24.08
N ILE A 646 -24.73 -17.37 -22.77
CA ILE A 646 -23.46 -17.75 -22.13
C ILE A 646 -23.48 -19.26 -21.93
N ILE A 647 -22.54 -20.00 -22.52
CA ILE A 647 -22.39 -21.43 -22.22
C ILE A 647 -21.47 -21.57 -21.01
N SER A 648 -21.95 -22.17 -19.94
CA SER A 648 -21.19 -22.48 -18.74
C SER A 648 -21.07 -23.98 -18.53
N SER A 649 -19.97 -24.42 -17.93
CA SER A 649 -19.87 -25.80 -17.44
C SER A 649 -20.75 -26.02 -16.20
N PRO A 650 -21.16 -27.27 -15.90
CA PRO A 650 -21.90 -27.56 -14.69
C PRO A 650 -21.09 -27.10 -13.48
N ASN A 651 -21.78 -26.48 -12.53
CA ASN A 651 -21.21 -25.98 -11.29
C ASN A 651 -20.29 -24.76 -11.43
N PHE A 652 -20.09 -24.13 -12.60
CA PHE A 652 -19.34 -22.88 -12.67
C PHE A 652 -19.95 -21.81 -11.73
N PRO A 653 -19.15 -21.08 -10.92
CA PRO A 653 -17.67 -21.04 -10.89
C PRO A 653 -17.01 -22.06 -9.94
N SER A 654 -17.80 -22.88 -9.23
CA SER A 654 -17.28 -23.91 -8.33
C SER A 654 -16.80 -25.16 -9.09
N TYR A 655 -15.51 -25.45 -9.01
CA TYR A 655 -14.97 -26.71 -9.51
C TYR A 655 -15.16 -27.81 -8.46
N GLN A 656 -16.26 -28.56 -8.52
CA GLN A 656 -16.36 -29.84 -7.81
C GLN A 656 -15.88 -30.95 -8.75
N GLN A 657 -14.87 -31.72 -8.32
CA GLN A 657 -14.40 -32.91 -9.04
C GLN A 657 -15.47 -34.00 -8.99
N THR A 658 -16.45 -33.92 -9.86
CA THR A 658 -17.18 -35.10 -10.33
C THR A 658 -16.73 -35.32 -11.75
N ALA A 659 -16.18 -36.51 -12.04
CA ALA A 659 -15.85 -36.92 -13.40
C ALA A 659 -17.15 -37.09 -14.19
N ASN A 660 -17.66 -35.98 -14.72
CA ASN A 660 -18.81 -35.96 -15.61
C ASN A 660 -18.23 -35.74 -17.01
N GLU A 661 -18.11 -36.80 -17.80
CA GLU A 661 -18.14 -36.66 -19.25
C GLU A 661 -19.59 -36.35 -19.62
N CYS A 662 -19.78 -35.18 -20.20
CA CYS A 662 -20.93 -34.81 -21.00
C CYS A 662 -20.47 -34.86 -22.46
#